data_AF-A0A2G8KIG9-F1
#
_entry.id   AF-A0A2G8KIG9-F1
#
_cell.length_a   1.000
_cell.length_b   1.000
_cell.length_c   1.000
_cell.angle_alpha   90.00
_cell.angle_beta   90.00
_cell.angle_gamma   90.00
#
_symmetry.space_group_name_H-M   'P 1'
#
loop_
_entity.id
_entity.type
_entity.pdbx_description
1 polymer ?
#
loop_
_entity_poly.entity_id
_entity_poly.type
_entity_poly.pdbx_seq_one_letter_code
_entity_poly.pdbx_strand_id
1 'polypeptide(L)'
;MKQQHCLSHSIVLLLLVSVVTSLDECESPQYLELGKSGVVRCNFDGGYHSVYWYKNTNIIGQKPFIEDTPSGTAGPGYESGEFDINEDGSLIINEVFLGHEATFTVTTFHSAEDIPPTISVDVKTFVKPVPAVPLVSYCYSEDSVCFIRWDQNSDLTCTIQEVRPTADLSWQLRTADGDKSLSFETVVTNETLTQTISVSIIDPDVYSSQLSQLVCKAHLHLDILQRYETVVFVYNTGIETPINHDELTQPFSEGYTLGDSGVHHEGVYTCTYSNGTNGGVTHYDLNVYVYPVPAYLEIEGCNHEQYCSVTVMETGSLTCKVSGIRPEVNLEWRGINDESSEKIEFYNHQSSTKSKGDTTDIILTVDYMITQTAEEQRLTLECRATGQYADQFKLTTHVDLLVGKRSQPTEEPLTDATNPVPAIIAVVLVVGLLVIGLVTFLTCRVYCSRSKDNDDEEKMPMMKTKDLKTKLKEQLKETYNVMYSSLKPIPYLKDKMYSVNELYVEGGIECLLSERSTDKVDKWVDIESYQNLFSDPRIQSKRRIIEAEPGYGKSTLTLQLAYEWCTAVPNSLMGKVDLLLIFKLRQMKGITSIYEATKLLLLPRESNIGVDEIKDILAELSSVVIILDGFDEYPDYNLETQTDILDILKRHMFQHFDVILTTRSSFLPKSYAPQTKHIRLTGFDKEAQDKYLRRAVTATQGKVSEEVKEWLEDNPVLADLCQAPLFFALYAHASQDRENLKNCNSATVFFRYIVSCIKSHTTAKSDDNYVSKIDLVNDNILSEVAYLDLTRRRVLSDWKRDELSKKLGKDTLEQYVQVGILREEETIQVSDVPGTLASEHIKLTYEIRFYHKLFSEWYAANYVADRLATASVTPEEVSEILEDLEPSTCQYVYRFACGLNPGAAKAIINYLKGVEGGDEFAILCILEHGGAVDYIIDNVTDICSREIQIGSQNTRLLQRSVVQLLEIATAKQIPVFRLLLSDSLKSVNVRNGEIVLKSDLRLPILNTLKALWLDITGCRLQPEDFTDVFQYSLKCESLKTITFSNCLAPVTYGDSTVMADLKQRNIKVQWYPSVIGYRLDLSNGFWKDKNGTSQLTQSEYLKEVSTFNDTYNSRQRDFVVEVNRKLENVWLDLRLFLKTTKKRNERGRKKQFLRNYF
;
A
#
# COMPACT_ATOMS: atom_id res chain seq x y z
N MET A 1 -45.03 -69.23 13.89
CA MET A 1 -44.80 -70.65 13.52
C MET A 1 -43.56 -70.71 12.64
N LYS A 2 -42.60 -71.63 12.89
CA LYS A 2 -41.44 -72.02 12.03
C LYS A 2 -40.52 -70.87 11.53
N GLN A 3 -39.19 -70.98 11.54
CA GLN A 3 -38.28 -72.05 11.95
C GLN A 3 -36.95 -71.44 12.45
N GLN A 4 -36.18 -72.16 13.27
CA GLN A 4 -34.95 -71.65 13.92
C GLN A 4 -33.68 -72.09 13.20
N HIS A 5 -32.56 -71.34 13.35
CA HIS A 5 -31.34 -71.87 14.01
C HIS A 5 -30.26 -70.78 14.22
N CYS A 6 -29.69 -70.74 15.44
CA CYS A 6 -28.30 -70.39 15.84
C CYS A 6 -27.60 -69.06 15.40
N LEU A 7 -26.60 -68.52 16.11
CA LEU A 7 -26.31 -68.38 17.57
C LEU A 7 -24.97 -67.59 17.75
N SER A 8 -24.89 -66.65 18.72
CA SER A 8 -23.65 -66.15 19.41
C SER A 8 -22.52 -65.50 18.55
N HIS A 9 -21.58 -64.66 19.06
CA HIS A 9 -21.34 -64.08 20.40
C HIS A 9 -20.43 -62.81 20.34
N SER A 10 -20.60 -61.93 21.34
CA SER A 10 -19.53 -61.16 22.04
C SER A 10 -18.76 -60.00 21.36
N ILE A 11 -18.11 -59.23 22.24
CA ILE A 11 -17.43 -57.92 22.03
C ILE A 11 -15.91 -58.10 22.19
N VAL A 12 -15.07 -57.34 21.45
CA VAL A 12 -13.84 -56.65 21.92
C VAL A 12 -13.19 -55.84 20.77
N LEU A 13 -12.44 -54.79 21.13
CA LEU A 13 -11.67 -53.86 20.29
C LEU A 13 -10.89 -54.49 19.12
N LEU A 14 -10.84 -53.74 18.01
CA LEU A 14 -9.59 -53.42 17.32
C LEU A 14 -9.73 -52.11 16.51
N LEU A 15 -8.62 -51.46 16.19
CA LEU A 15 -8.60 -50.25 15.36
C LEU A 15 -8.87 -50.61 13.89
N LEU A 16 -9.55 -49.73 13.17
CA LEU A 16 -9.23 -49.48 11.76
C LEU A 16 -9.25 -47.97 11.50
N VAL A 17 -8.21 -47.49 10.84
CA VAL A 17 -7.99 -46.07 10.54
C VAL A 17 -8.95 -45.66 9.42
N SER A 18 -9.52 -44.46 9.50
CA SER A 18 -10.10 -43.79 8.33
C SER A 18 -8.96 -43.35 7.42
N VAL A 19 -8.37 -44.30 6.69
CA VAL A 19 -7.37 -44.01 5.67
C VAL A 19 -8.10 -43.28 4.55
N VAL A 20 -7.83 -41.99 4.42
CA VAL A 20 -7.99 -41.34 3.12
C VAL A 20 -6.89 -41.96 2.26
N THR A 21 -7.27 -42.95 1.46
CA THR A 21 -6.37 -43.50 0.45
C THR A 21 -6.16 -42.40 -0.57
N SER A 22 -4.92 -41.93 -0.69
CA SER A 22 -4.50 -41.18 -1.86
C SER A 22 -4.89 -41.95 -3.11
N LEU A 23 -5.50 -41.25 -4.07
CA LEU A 23 -5.76 -41.77 -5.39
C LEU A 23 -4.72 -41.18 -6.32
N ASP A 24 -3.92 -42.05 -6.92
CA ASP A 24 -3.05 -41.68 -8.03
C ASP A 24 -3.95 -41.16 -9.17
N GLU A 25 -3.73 -39.93 -9.62
CA GLU A 25 -4.57 -39.26 -10.63
C GLU A 25 -3.70 -38.64 -11.73
N CYS A 26 -4.14 -38.81 -12.98
CA CYS A 26 -3.55 -38.15 -14.14
C CYS A 26 -4.67 -37.48 -14.93
N GLU A 27 -4.51 -36.20 -15.27
CA GLU A 27 -5.45 -35.51 -16.17
C GLU A 27 -5.45 -36.16 -17.56
N SER A 28 -6.59 -36.16 -18.26
CA SER A 28 -6.71 -36.73 -19.60
C SER A 28 -7.87 -36.06 -20.36
N PRO A 29 -7.69 -35.64 -21.62
CA PRO A 29 -6.47 -35.72 -22.43
C PRO A 29 -5.45 -34.62 -22.08
N GLN A 30 -4.16 -34.93 -22.25
CA GLN A 30 -3.06 -33.96 -22.10
C GLN A 30 -2.53 -33.52 -23.47
N TYR A 31 -2.02 -32.28 -23.53
CA TYR A 31 -1.62 -31.63 -24.77
C TYR A 31 -0.14 -31.26 -24.75
N LEU A 32 0.62 -31.74 -25.74
CA LEU A 32 2.07 -31.50 -25.88
C LEU A 32 2.41 -30.75 -27.17
N GLU A 33 3.40 -29.86 -27.12
CA GLU A 33 3.79 -29.01 -28.27
C GLU A 33 4.72 -29.78 -29.22
N LEU A 34 4.40 -29.85 -30.51
CA LEU A 34 5.24 -30.56 -31.50
C LEU A 34 6.65 -29.97 -31.59
N GLY A 35 7.65 -30.84 -31.77
CA GLY A 35 9.06 -30.45 -31.95
C GLY A 35 9.73 -29.91 -30.67
N LYS A 36 9.14 -30.14 -29.50
CA LYS A 36 9.72 -29.82 -28.18
C LYS A 36 9.70 -31.06 -27.29
N SER A 37 10.43 -31.01 -26.18
CA SER A 37 10.20 -31.97 -25.09
C SER A 37 8.85 -31.68 -24.41
N GLY A 38 8.13 -32.73 -24.03
CA GLY A 38 6.83 -32.65 -23.37
C GLY A 38 6.71 -33.68 -22.26
N VAL A 39 6.00 -33.33 -21.18
CA VAL A 39 5.82 -34.20 -20.01
C VAL A 39 4.36 -34.59 -19.87
N VAL A 40 4.08 -35.89 -19.84
CA VAL A 40 2.78 -36.47 -19.52
C VAL A 40 2.70 -36.61 -18.00
N ARG A 41 2.00 -35.67 -17.37
CA ARG A 41 2.01 -35.50 -15.91
C ARG A 41 1.05 -36.46 -15.21
N CYS A 42 1.48 -36.99 -14.09
CA CYS A 42 0.63 -37.71 -13.15
C CYS A 42 0.96 -37.27 -11.72
N ASN A 43 -0.03 -37.30 -10.84
CA ASN A 43 0.14 -37.02 -9.42
C ASN A 43 0.05 -38.33 -8.64
N PHE A 44 1.18 -38.76 -8.06
CA PHE A 44 1.28 -39.96 -7.23
C PHE A 44 1.41 -39.54 -5.76
N ASP A 45 0.27 -39.39 -5.09
CA ASP A 45 0.19 -38.75 -3.76
C ASP A 45 0.70 -39.72 -2.67
N GLY A 46 1.87 -39.37 -2.13
CA GLY A 46 2.71 -40.24 -1.28
C GLY A 46 4.10 -40.53 -1.87
N GLY A 47 4.31 -40.23 -3.16
CA GLY A 47 5.47 -40.70 -3.93
C GLY A 47 5.21 -42.07 -4.57
N TYR A 48 6.26 -42.78 -4.99
CA TYR A 48 6.14 -44.14 -5.53
C TYR A 48 7.37 -45.00 -5.17
N HIS A 49 7.19 -46.32 -5.13
CA HIS A 49 8.28 -47.29 -5.01
C HIS A 49 8.78 -47.74 -6.40
N SER A 50 7.86 -47.94 -7.34
CA SER A 50 8.18 -48.27 -8.74
C SER A 50 7.01 -47.93 -9.66
N VAL A 51 7.29 -47.41 -10.85
CA VAL A 51 6.30 -46.97 -11.84
C VAL A 51 6.61 -47.56 -13.22
N TYR A 52 5.56 -47.92 -13.96
CA TYR A 52 5.64 -48.65 -15.22
C TYR A 52 4.75 -47.99 -16.27
N TRP A 53 5.34 -47.63 -17.41
CA TRP A 53 4.64 -46.96 -18.52
C TRP A 53 4.49 -47.89 -19.74
N TYR A 54 3.29 -47.85 -20.35
CA TYR A 54 2.86 -48.68 -21.48
C TYR A 54 2.26 -47.81 -22.59
N LYS A 55 2.60 -48.06 -23.86
CA LYS A 55 2.10 -47.30 -25.04
C LYS A 55 0.83 -47.95 -25.62
N ASN A 56 -0.05 -48.49 -24.75
CA ASN A 56 -1.23 -49.29 -25.09
C ASN A 56 -2.14 -49.50 -23.85
N THR A 57 -3.46 -49.51 -24.03
CA THR A 57 -4.45 -49.66 -22.94
C THR A 57 -4.63 -51.08 -22.41
N ASN A 58 -4.21 -52.11 -23.15
CA ASN A 58 -4.31 -53.50 -22.69
C ASN A 58 -2.94 -54.05 -22.23
N ILE A 59 -2.57 -53.76 -20.99
CA ILE A 59 -1.25 -54.10 -20.43
C ILE A 59 -1.04 -55.59 -20.11
N ILE A 60 -2.07 -56.44 -20.18
CA ILE A 60 -2.01 -57.83 -19.69
C ILE A 60 -1.02 -58.67 -20.52
N GLY A 61 0.11 -59.03 -19.90
CA GLY A 61 1.17 -59.81 -20.52
C GLY A 61 2.09 -59.02 -21.44
N GLN A 62 1.96 -57.69 -21.51
CA GLN A 62 2.91 -56.82 -22.21
C GLN A 62 4.05 -56.43 -21.27
N LYS A 63 5.21 -56.10 -21.85
CA LYS A 63 6.29 -55.43 -21.11
C LYS A 63 6.07 -53.91 -21.13
N PRO A 64 6.43 -53.19 -20.05
CA PRO A 64 6.49 -51.73 -20.07
C PRO A 64 7.57 -51.26 -21.06
N PHE A 65 7.46 -50.03 -21.55
CA PHE A 65 8.48 -49.40 -22.39
C PHE A 65 9.44 -48.50 -21.58
N ILE A 66 8.98 -48.00 -20.43
CA ILE A 66 9.82 -47.52 -19.32
C ILE A 66 9.38 -48.24 -18.04
N GLU A 67 10.36 -48.78 -17.33
CA GLU A 67 10.24 -49.26 -15.95
C GLU A 67 11.19 -48.44 -15.06
N ASP A 68 10.65 -47.77 -14.05
CA ASP A 68 11.44 -47.05 -13.05
C ASP A 68 11.31 -47.69 -11.67
N THR A 69 12.46 -47.90 -11.03
CA THR A 69 12.61 -48.80 -9.87
C THR A 69 13.73 -48.33 -8.94
N PRO A 70 13.82 -48.83 -7.69
CA PRO A 70 14.95 -48.54 -6.80
C PRO A 70 16.32 -49.06 -7.29
N SER A 71 16.32 -49.86 -8.37
CA SER A 71 17.53 -50.30 -9.11
C SER A 71 17.94 -49.34 -10.24
N GLY A 72 17.15 -48.29 -10.51
CA GLY A 72 17.28 -47.37 -11.63
C GLY A 72 16.21 -47.58 -12.71
N THR A 73 16.17 -46.64 -13.64
CA THR A 73 15.28 -46.60 -14.81
C THR A 73 15.81 -47.48 -15.95
N ALA A 74 14.92 -48.22 -16.61
CA ALA A 74 15.23 -49.09 -17.75
C ALA A 74 14.05 -49.20 -18.72
N GLY A 75 14.24 -49.96 -19.81
CA GLY A 75 13.20 -50.28 -20.79
C GLY A 75 13.46 -49.68 -22.18
N PRO A 76 12.84 -50.25 -23.23
CA PRO A 76 13.21 -49.97 -24.63
C PRO A 76 12.95 -48.54 -25.10
N GLY A 77 12.11 -47.74 -24.42
CA GLY A 77 11.90 -46.33 -24.74
C GLY A 77 12.89 -45.38 -24.05
N TYR A 78 13.45 -45.79 -22.91
CA TYR A 78 14.54 -45.10 -22.23
C TYR A 78 15.89 -45.44 -22.91
N GLU A 79 16.11 -46.72 -23.22
CA GLU A 79 17.29 -47.20 -23.95
C GLU A 79 17.40 -46.64 -25.39
N SER A 80 16.29 -46.21 -26.00
CA SER A 80 16.30 -45.52 -27.31
C SER A 80 16.53 -44.01 -27.21
N GLY A 81 16.35 -43.41 -26.04
CA GLY A 81 16.33 -41.96 -25.83
C GLY A 81 15.08 -41.24 -26.37
N GLU A 82 14.06 -41.96 -26.87
CA GLU A 82 12.77 -41.37 -27.30
C GLU A 82 11.99 -40.82 -26.09
N PHE A 83 12.13 -41.48 -24.94
CA PHE A 83 11.44 -41.18 -23.69
C PHE A 83 12.42 -41.13 -22.50
N ASP A 84 12.01 -40.46 -21.43
CA ASP A 84 12.71 -40.38 -20.15
C ASP A 84 11.67 -40.28 -19.00
N ILE A 85 12.08 -40.15 -17.74
CA ILE A 85 11.16 -40.04 -16.59
C ILE A 85 11.58 -38.95 -15.60
N ASN A 86 10.60 -38.24 -15.04
CA ASN A 86 10.81 -37.29 -13.95
C ASN A 86 11.06 -38.01 -12.61
N GLU A 87 11.65 -37.31 -11.64
CA GLU A 87 11.71 -37.73 -10.22
C GLU A 87 10.32 -37.91 -9.56
N ASP A 88 9.25 -37.39 -10.19
CA ASP A 88 7.84 -37.57 -9.78
C ASP A 88 7.15 -38.75 -10.48
N GLY A 89 7.85 -39.50 -11.35
CA GLY A 89 7.31 -40.65 -12.10
C GLY A 89 6.52 -40.28 -13.36
N SER A 90 6.34 -38.99 -13.67
CA SER A 90 5.74 -38.52 -14.93
C SER A 90 6.63 -38.87 -16.12
N LEU A 91 6.00 -39.29 -17.22
CA LEU A 91 6.69 -39.65 -18.46
C LEU A 91 7.15 -38.41 -19.21
N ILE A 92 8.44 -38.36 -19.52
CA ILE A 92 9.03 -37.37 -20.42
C ILE A 92 9.06 -37.95 -21.84
N ILE A 93 8.66 -37.15 -22.82
CA ILE A 93 8.90 -37.37 -24.24
C ILE A 93 9.98 -36.36 -24.66
N ASN A 94 11.13 -36.85 -25.14
CA ASN A 94 12.30 -35.98 -25.36
C ASN A 94 12.14 -35.08 -26.58
N GLU A 95 11.49 -35.57 -27.65
CA GLU A 95 11.06 -34.78 -28.79
C GLU A 95 9.68 -35.26 -29.24
N VAL A 96 8.67 -34.37 -29.20
CA VAL A 96 7.27 -34.74 -29.43
C VAL A 96 6.93 -34.72 -30.94
N PHE A 97 6.56 -35.88 -31.47
CA PHE A 97 6.08 -36.08 -32.84
C PHE A 97 4.64 -36.61 -32.84
N LEU A 98 3.96 -36.61 -33.99
CA LEU A 98 2.58 -37.15 -34.11
C LEU A 98 2.48 -38.66 -33.82
N GLY A 99 3.60 -39.40 -33.88
CA GLY A 99 3.68 -40.79 -33.39
C GLY A 99 3.52 -40.95 -31.87
N HIS A 100 3.30 -39.84 -31.15
CA HIS A 100 2.98 -39.76 -29.73
C HIS A 100 1.53 -39.33 -29.46
N GLU A 101 0.69 -39.11 -30.50
CA GLU A 101 -0.76 -38.99 -30.33
C GLU A 101 -1.37 -40.38 -30.07
N ALA A 102 -1.35 -40.79 -28.81
CA ALA A 102 -1.76 -42.13 -28.37
C ALA A 102 -2.23 -42.11 -26.90
N THR A 103 -3.00 -43.12 -26.52
CA THR A 103 -3.26 -43.42 -25.11
C THR A 103 -2.05 -44.11 -24.51
N PHE A 104 -1.42 -43.46 -23.53
CA PHE A 104 -0.43 -44.07 -22.65
C PHE A 104 -1.13 -44.61 -21.41
N THR A 105 -0.58 -45.66 -20.81
CA THR A 105 -1.10 -46.25 -19.57
C THR A 105 0.03 -46.37 -18.56
N VAL A 106 -0.22 -45.94 -17.33
CA VAL A 106 0.74 -45.99 -16.22
C VAL A 106 0.22 -46.88 -15.10
N THR A 107 1.14 -47.58 -14.45
CA THR A 107 0.89 -48.49 -13.33
C THR A 107 1.90 -48.20 -12.22
N THR A 108 1.43 -47.75 -11.05
CA THR A 108 2.23 -47.34 -9.89
C THR A 108 2.14 -48.33 -8.73
N PHE A 109 3.25 -48.55 -8.04
CA PHE A 109 3.31 -49.32 -6.80
C PHE A 109 3.86 -48.43 -5.68
N HIS A 110 3.18 -48.37 -4.54
CA HIS A 110 3.64 -47.66 -3.35
C HIS A 110 4.43 -48.60 -2.40
N SER A 111 4.14 -49.90 -2.46
CA SER A 111 4.87 -50.99 -1.81
C SER A 111 5.01 -52.22 -2.73
N ALA A 112 5.94 -53.12 -2.37
CA ALA A 112 6.21 -54.36 -3.11
C ALA A 112 5.12 -55.45 -2.96
N GLU A 113 4.08 -55.23 -2.15
CA GLU A 113 2.95 -56.16 -1.96
C GLU A 113 1.61 -55.58 -2.47
N ASP A 114 1.62 -54.42 -3.11
CA ASP A 114 0.41 -53.69 -3.53
C ASP A 114 -0.28 -54.29 -4.76
N ILE A 115 -1.59 -54.02 -4.87
CA ILE A 115 -2.35 -54.14 -6.11
C ILE A 115 -2.37 -52.72 -6.73
N PRO A 116 -1.68 -52.49 -7.85
CA PRO A 116 -1.46 -51.15 -8.37
C PRO A 116 -2.72 -50.59 -9.05
N PRO A 117 -2.99 -49.26 -8.96
CA PRO A 117 -3.90 -48.62 -9.89
C PRO A 117 -3.34 -48.68 -11.32
N THR A 118 -4.20 -48.49 -12.31
CA THR A 118 -3.80 -48.44 -13.73
C THR A 118 -4.57 -47.33 -14.40
N ILE A 119 -3.86 -46.26 -14.76
CA ILE A 119 -4.43 -45.00 -15.25
C ILE A 119 -4.09 -44.85 -16.73
N SER A 120 -5.03 -44.38 -17.55
CA SER A 120 -4.80 -44.17 -18.98
C SER A 120 -4.95 -42.68 -19.34
N VAL A 121 -3.94 -42.15 -20.02
CA VAL A 121 -3.81 -40.74 -20.39
C VAL A 121 -3.76 -40.64 -21.92
N ASP A 122 -4.74 -39.93 -22.49
CA ASP A 122 -4.76 -39.63 -23.93
C ASP A 122 -3.85 -38.43 -24.22
N VAL A 123 -2.74 -38.67 -24.93
CA VAL A 123 -1.83 -37.61 -25.35
C VAL A 123 -2.26 -37.10 -26.73
N LYS A 124 -2.37 -35.78 -26.87
CA LYS A 124 -2.65 -35.05 -28.11
C LYS A 124 -1.54 -34.04 -28.39
N THR A 125 -1.32 -33.69 -29.66
CA THR A 125 -0.29 -32.71 -30.03
C THR A 125 -0.86 -31.42 -30.59
N PHE A 126 -0.21 -30.31 -30.28
CA PHE A 126 -0.61 -28.96 -30.69
C PHE A 126 0.59 -28.17 -31.27
N VAL A 127 0.27 -27.10 -32.00
CA VAL A 127 1.23 -26.15 -32.58
C VAL A 127 0.74 -24.74 -32.25
N LYS A 128 1.62 -23.92 -31.69
CA LYS A 128 1.33 -22.51 -31.40
C LYS A 128 1.44 -21.69 -32.69
N PRO A 129 0.42 -20.90 -33.06
CA PRO A 129 0.51 -20.04 -34.22
C PRO A 129 1.53 -18.92 -33.97
N VAL A 130 2.17 -18.45 -35.04
CA VAL A 130 3.15 -17.36 -34.99
C VAL A 130 2.74 -16.29 -36.00
N PRO A 131 2.34 -15.08 -35.55
CA PRO A 131 2.21 -14.64 -34.16
C PRO A 131 1.02 -15.28 -33.44
N ALA A 132 1.06 -15.26 -32.10
CA ALA A 132 0.10 -15.94 -31.23
C ALA A 132 -1.19 -15.10 -30.97
N VAL A 133 -1.69 -14.42 -31.99
CA VAL A 133 -2.89 -13.55 -31.96
C VAL A 133 -3.65 -13.61 -33.30
N PRO A 134 -4.97 -13.35 -33.35
CA PRO A 134 -5.69 -13.21 -34.61
C PRO A 134 -5.20 -12.00 -35.41
N LEU A 135 -4.68 -12.21 -36.61
CA LEU A 135 -4.18 -11.13 -37.48
C LEU A 135 -5.30 -10.57 -38.34
N VAL A 136 -5.63 -9.29 -38.17
CA VAL A 136 -6.54 -8.57 -39.07
C VAL A 136 -5.75 -7.90 -40.18
N SER A 137 -6.21 -8.06 -41.42
CA SER A 137 -5.70 -7.36 -42.61
C SER A 137 -5.58 -5.84 -42.40
N TYR A 138 -4.55 -5.23 -42.99
CA TYR A 138 -4.19 -3.82 -42.84
C TYR A 138 -3.76 -3.36 -41.43
N CYS A 139 -3.83 -4.20 -40.39
CA CYS A 139 -3.20 -3.95 -39.09
C CYS A 139 -1.75 -4.47 -39.07
N TYR A 140 -0.78 -3.59 -38.78
CA TYR A 140 0.66 -3.92 -38.83
C TYR A 140 1.41 -3.73 -37.50
N SER A 141 0.72 -3.59 -36.37
CA SER A 141 1.34 -3.40 -35.03
C SER A 141 0.53 -4.03 -33.91
N GLU A 142 1.19 -4.67 -32.94
CA GLU A 142 0.54 -5.35 -31.81
C GLU A 142 0.24 -4.43 -30.61
N ASP A 143 0.87 -3.25 -30.55
CA ASP A 143 0.85 -2.32 -29.41
C ASP A 143 0.12 -0.98 -29.66
N SER A 144 -0.60 -0.84 -30.79
CA SER A 144 -1.41 0.36 -31.07
C SER A 144 -2.84 0.00 -31.44
N VAL A 145 -3.77 0.92 -31.17
CA VAL A 145 -5.19 0.77 -31.53
C VAL A 145 -5.30 0.81 -33.05
N CYS A 146 -5.53 -0.35 -33.67
CA CYS A 146 -5.62 -0.44 -35.13
C CYS A 146 -6.84 0.35 -35.64
N PHE A 147 -6.58 1.31 -36.52
CA PHE A 147 -7.60 2.14 -37.17
C PHE A 147 -7.48 1.97 -38.70
N ILE A 148 -8.54 1.46 -39.33
CA ILE A 148 -8.58 1.19 -40.77
C ILE A 148 -9.59 2.13 -41.43
N ARG A 149 -9.21 2.77 -42.53
CA ARG A 149 -10.17 3.31 -43.51
C ARG A 149 -10.55 2.18 -44.46
N TRP A 150 -11.79 1.72 -44.39
CA TRP A 150 -12.26 0.53 -45.09
C TRP A 150 -13.15 0.90 -46.27
N ASP A 151 -12.75 0.47 -47.46
CA ASP A 151 -13.51 0.65 -48.69
C ASP A 151 -14.39 -0.57 -48.99
N GLN A 152 -15.55 -0.32 -49.59
CA GLN A 152 -16.56 -1.33 -49.93
C GLN A 152 -16.09 -2.38 -50.94
N ASN A 153 -14.94 -2.18 -51.59
CA ASN A 153 -14.32 -3.14 -52.52
C ASN A 153 -13.13 -3.89 -51.91
N SER A 154 -12.89 -3.80 -50.60
CA SER A 154 -11.75 -4.41 -49.91
C SER A 154 -12.20 -5.43 -48.86
N ASP A 155 -11.67 -6.65 -48.90
CA ASP A 155 -12.03 -7.69 -47.92
C ASP A 155 -11.34 -7.41 -46.58
N LEU A 156 -12.13 -7.19 -45.51
CA LEU A 156 -11.59 -7.17 -44.14
C LEU A 156 -11.52 -8.60 -43.59
N THR A 157 -10.39 -9.24 -43.84
CA THR A 157 -10.09 -10.60 -43.39
C THR A 157 -9.36 -10.59 -42.04
N CYS A 158 -9.71 -11.53 -41.17
CA CYS A 158 -8.93 -11.92 -39.99
C CYS A 158 -8.44 -13.36 -40.13
N THR A 159 -7.19 -13.65 -39.75
CA THR A 159 -6.52 -14.94 -39.97
C THR A 159 -5.74 -15.40 -38.74
N ILE A 160 -5.77 -16.70 -38.47
CA ILE A 160 -4.77 -17.41 -37.65
C ILE A 160 -4.03 -18.38 -38.58
N GLN A 161 -2.70 -18.33 -38.56
CA GLN A 161 -1.83 -19.12 -39.44
C GLN A 161 -1.17 -20.27 -38.66
N GLU A 162 -0.95 -21.41 -39.34
CA GLU A 162 -0.16 -22.54 -38.85
C GLU A 162 -0.61 -23.15 -37.48
N VAL A 163 -1.90 -23.11 -37.13
CA VAL A 163 -2.40 -23.59 -35.82
C VAL A 163 -2.75 -25.09 -35.83
N ARG A 164 -2.57 -25.75 -34.67
CA ARG A 164 -3.07 -27.10 -34.38
C ARG A 164 -3.42 -27.20 -32.88
N PRO A 165 -4.56 -27.80 -32.47
CA PRO A 165 -5.70 -28.22 -33.30
C PRO A 165 -6.41 -27.00 -33.93
N THR A 166 -7.42 -27.25 -34.76
CA THR A 166 -8.25 -26.22 -35.39
C THR A 166 -8.76 -25.20 -34.38
N ALA A 167 -8.59 -23.92 -34.67
CA ALA A 167 -9.20 -22.82 -33.94
C ALA A 167 -10.32 -22.19 -34.78
N ASP A 168 -11.48 -21.97 -34.18
CA ASP A 168 -12.58 -21.28 -34.85
C ASP A 168 -12.40 -19.76 -34.74
N LEU A 169 -12.72 -19.03 -35.80
CA LEU A 169 -12.68 -17.57 -35.84
C LEU A 169 -14.09 -17.01 -36.05
N SER A 170 -14.34 -15.81 -35.51
CA SER A 170 -15.59 -15.09 -35.69
C SER A 170 -15.39 -13.59 -35.74
N TRP A 171 -16.22 -12.89 -36.51
CA TRP A 171 -16.31 -11.43 -36.52
C TRP A 171 -17.49 -10.94 -35.68
N GLN A 172 -17.24 -9.91 -34.88
CA GLN A 172 -18.23 -9.33 -33.97
C GLN A 172 -18.15 -7.80 -34.01
N LEU A 173 -19.30 -7.12 -33.98
CA LEU A 173 -19.42 -5.67 -33.81
C LEU A 173 -19.59 -5.39 -32.32
N ARG A 174 -18.59 -4.77 -31.70
CA ARG A 174 -18.60 -4.43 -30.27
C ARG A 174 -19.37 -3.12 -30.08
N THR A 175 -20.50 -3.21 -29.40
CA THR A 175 -21.42 -2.09 -29.13
C THR A 175 -21.60 -1.85 -27.63
N ALA A 176 -22.33 -0.81 -27.23
CA ALA A 176 -22.67 -0.58 -25.82
C ALA A 176 -23.49 -1.72 -25.20
N ASP A 177 -24.32 -2.39 -26.01
CA ASP A 177 -25.06 -3.62 -25.64
C ASP A 177 -24.16 -4.86 -25.45
N GLY A 178 -22.87 -4.77 -25.80
CA GLY A 178 -21.96 -5.91 -25.97
C GLY A 178 -21.73 -6.28 -27.44
N ASP A 179 -21.25 -7.51 -27.66
CA ASP A 179 -20.79 -8.00 -28.94
C ASP A 179 -21.92 -8.62 -29.78
N LYS A 180 -22.17 -8.06 -30.96
CA LYS A 180 -23.15 -8.57 -31.92
C LYS A 180 -22.41 -9.34 -33.02
N SER A 181 -22.72 -10.62 -33.18
CA SER A 181 -22.09 -11.45 -34.22
C SER A 181 -22.41 -10.90 -35.61
N LEU A 182 -21.38 -10.77 -36.44
CA LEU A 182 -21.51 -10.36 -37.84
C LEU A 182 -21.60 -11.56 -38.77
N SER A 183 -22.08 -11.32 -39.98
CA SER A 183 -22.01 -12.25 -41.10
C SER A 183 -20.59 -12.29 -41.68
N PHE A 184 -19.97 -13.48 -41.72
CA PHE A 184 -18.63 -13.68 -42.27
C PHE A 184 -18.51 -14.98 -43.08
N GLU A 185 -17.56 -15.01 -44.01
CA GLU A 185 -17.22 -16.17 -44.84
C GLU A 185 -15.90 -16.78 -44.34
N THR A 186 -15.90 -18.09 -44.07
CA THR A 186 -14.74 -18.81 -43.50
C THR A 186 -14.00 -19.60 -44.57
N VAL A 187 -12.69 -19.36 -44.68
CA VAL A 187 -11.76 -20.13 -45.52
C VAL A 187 -10.78 -20.87 -44.63
N VAL A 188 -10.74 -22.21 -44.72
CA VAL A 188 -9.78 -23.06 -44.03
C VAL A 188 -8.82 -23.68 -45.04
N THR A 189 -7.55 -23.30 -44.99
CA THR A 189 -6.48 -23.95 -45.73
C THR A 189 -5.80 -25.00 -44.86
N ASN A 190 -5.95 -26.26 -45.27
CA ASN A 190 -5.22 -27.39 -44.66
C ASN A 190 -3.79 -27.42 -45.18
N GLU A 191 -2.83 -27.33 -44.28
CA GLU A 191 -1.42 -27.58 -44.56
C GLU A 191 -1.08 -29.02 -44.15
N THR A 192 0.21 -29.39 -44.08
CA THR A 192 0.62 -30.79 -43.90
C THR A 192 0.24 -31.36 -42.53
N LEU A 193 0.27 -30.53 -41.48
CA LEU A 193 0.05 -30.92 -40.07
C LEU A 193 -0.75 -29.88 -39.27
N THR A 194 -0.76 -28.65 -39.78
CA THR A 194 -1.37 -27.41 -39.28
C THR A 194 -2.53 -26.98 -40.15
N GLN A 195 -3.32 -26.01 -39.67
CA GLN A 195 -4.36 -25.35 -40.45
C GLN A 195 -4.22 -23.84 -40.33
N THR A 196 -4.51 -23.15 -41.42
CA THR A 196 -4.64 -21.70 -41.46
C THR A 196 -6.12 -21.37 -41.68
N ILE A 197 -6.73 -20.65 -40.74
CA ILE A 197 -8.16 -20.29 -40.75
C ILE A 197 -8.25 -18.78 -41.00
N SER A 198 -9.09 -18.38 -41.95
CA SER A 198 -9.39 -16.98 -42.26
C SER A 198 -10.90 -16.73 -42.29
N VAL A 199 -11.34 -15.58 -41.79
CA VAL A 199 -12.73 -15.12 -41.84
C VAL A 199 -12.82 -13.70 -42.41
N SER A 200 -13.67 -13.49 -43.41
CA SER A 200 -13.88 -12.19 -44.09
C SER A 200 -15.30 -11.70 -43.86
N ILE A 201 -15.50 -10.41 -43.58
CA ILE A 201 -16.84 -9.84 -43.31
C ILE A 201 -17.67 -9.74 -44.60
N ILE A 202 -18.93 -10.15 -44.53
CA ILE A 202 -19.95 -9.98 -45.61
C ILE A 202 -21.07 -9.02 -45.17
N ASP A 203 -21.05 -8.57 -43.91
CA ASP A 203 -22.21 -7.96 -43.25
C ASP A 203 -22.48 -6.51 -43.68
N PRO A 204 -23.68 -6.18 -44.20
CA PRO A 204 -24.01 -4.83 -44.67
C PRO A 204 -24.33 -3.84 -43.55
N ASP A 205 -24.68 -4.28 -42.34
CA ASP A 205 -25.13 -3.36 -41.28
C ASP A 205 -23.95 -2.63 -40.59
N VAL A 206 -22.71 -3.11 -40.79
CA VAL A 206 -21.46 -2.43 -40.37
C VAL A 206 -21.32 -1.04 -40.97
N TYR A 207 -21.90 -0.81 -42.16
CA TYR A 207 -21.86 0.46 -42.90
C TYR A 207 -22.83 1.53 -42.35
N SER A 208 -23.66 1.20 -41.36
CA SER A 208 -24.64 2.14 -40.76
C SER A 208 -23.99 3.28 -39.95
N SER A 209 -22.75 3.11 -39.51
CA SER A 209 -22.00 4.07 -38.69
C SER A 209 -20.73 4.56 -39.39
N GLN A 210 -20.32 5.81 -39.16
CA GLN A 210 -19.06 6.33 -39.73
C GLN A 210 -17.81 5.68 -39.12
N LEU A 211 -17.90 5.24 -37.85
CA LEU A 211 -16.85 4.54 -37.14
C LEU A 211 -17.46 3.36 -36.38
N SER A 212 -17.00 2.15 -36.69
CA SER A 212 -17.49 0.90 -36.11
C SER A 212 -16.34 0.17 -35.39
N GLN A 213 -16.58 -0.32 -34.17
CA GLN A 213 -15.58 -1.10 -33.43
C GLN A 213 -15.79 -2.60 -33.71
N LEU A 214 -14.90 -3.18 -34.51
CA LEU A 214 -14.94 -4.57 -34.89
C LEU A 214 -13.97 -5.40 -34.04
N VAL A 215 -14.33 -6.65 -33.80
CA VAL A 215 -13.55 -7.59 -33.01
C VAL A 215 -13.48 -8.90 -33.78
N CYS A 216 -12.26 -9.30 -34.14
CA CYS A 216 -12.00 -10.67 -34.53
C CYS A 216 -11.71 -11.48 -33.27
N LYS A 217 -12.50 -12.55 -33.04
CA LYS A 217 -12.44 -13.38 -31.85
C LYS A 217 -12.17 -14.83 -32.21
N ALA A 218 -11.14 -15.41 -31.60
CA ALA A 218 -10.79 -16.81 -31.70
C ALA A 218 -11.41 -17.62 -30.56
N HIS A 219 -11.95 -18.79 -30.91
CA HIS A 219 -12.52 -19.76 -29.98
C HIS A 219 -11.68 -21.03 -30.05
N LEU A 220 -11.01 -21.35 -28.95
CA LEU A 220 -10.15 -22.52 -28.84
C LEU A 220 -10.08 -22.97 -27.38
N HIS A 221 -10.21 -24.27 -27.12
CA HIS A 221 -10.15 -24.87 -25.78
C HIS A 221 -8.72 -25.02 -25.20
N LEU A 222 -7.75 -24.24 -25.70
CA LEU A 222 -6.32 -24.37 -25.39
C LEU A 222 -5.64 -23.00 -25.33
N ASP A 223 -4.98 -22.71 -24.21
CA ASP A 223 -4.22 -21.48 -23.97
C ASP A 223 -2.88 -21.46 -24.73
N ILE A 224 -2.98 -21.35 -26.05
CA ILE A 224 -1.85 -21.22 -26.98
C ILE A 224 -1.77 -19.84 -27.67
N LEU A 225 -2.78 -18.98 -27.45
CA LEU A 225 -2.79 -17.58 -27.89
C LEU A 225 -2.40 -16.65 -26.74
N GLN A 226 -1.77 -15.51 -27.06
CA GLN A 226 -1.49 -14.43 -26.10
C GLN A 226 -2.69 -13.49 -25.93
N ARG A 227 -3.51 -13.34 -26.98
CA ARG A 227 -4.79 -12.61 -26.96
C ARG A 227 -5.77 -13.38 -27.85
N TYR A 228 -6.96 -13.66 -27.33
CA TYR A 228 -8.04 -14.32 -28.07
C TYR A 228 -8.87 -13.34 -28.93
N GLU A 229 -8.70 -12.04 -28.72
CA GLU A 229 -9.43 -10.97 -29.43
C GLU A 229 -8.47 -9.95 -30.03
N THR A 230 -8.72 -9.56 -31.27
CA THR A 230 -8.08 -8.43 -31.95
C THR A 230 -9.14 -7.38 -32.28
N VAL A 231 -9.03 -6.22 -31.64
CA VAL A 231 -9.98 -5.11 -31.74
C VAL A 231 -9.49 -4.10 -32.78
N VAL A 232 -10.37 -3.69 -33.68
CA VAL A 232 -10.07 -2.81 -34.82
C VAL A 232 -11.16 -1.77 -34.97
N PHE A 233 -10.77 -0.50 -35.06
CA PHE A 233 -11.69 0.59 -35.37
C PHE A 233 -11.74 0.82 -36.87
N VAL A 234 -12.93 0.71 -37.44
CA VAL A 234 -13.15 0.75 -38.89
C VAL A 234 -13.95 2.01 -39.25
N TYR A 235 -13.30 2.90 -40.01
CA TYR A 235 -13.92 4.07 -40.60
C TYR A 235 -14.37 3.73 -42.03
N ASN A 236 -15.69 3.74 -42.25
CA ASN A 236 -16.29 3.35 -43.53
C ASN A 236 -16.11 4.47 -44.57
N THR A 237 -15.34 4.24 -45.63
CA THR A 237 -15.14 5.23 -46.71
C THR A 237 -16.22 5.18 -47.81
N GLY A 238 -17.20 4.28 -47.70
CA GLY A 238 -18.28 4.03 -48.65
C GLY A 238 -19.30 5.17 -48.89
N ILE A 239 -18.93 6.42 -48.63
CA ILE A 239 -19.66 7.64 -49.02
C ILE A 239 -18.69 8.57 -49.78
N GLU A 240 -17.98 8.04 -50.77
CA GLU A 240 -17.29 8.89 -51.75
C GLU A 240 -18.28 9.43 -52.79
N THR A 241 -18.40 10.76 -52.85
CA THR A 241 -18.34 11.43 -54.16
C THR A 241 -16.86 11.75 -54.42
N PRO A 242 -16.20 11.12 -55.40
CA PRO A 242 -14.75 11.15 -55.50
C PRO A 242 -14.24 12.50 -56.00
N ILE A 243 -13.22 13.05 -55.33
CA ILE A 243 -12.36 14.10 -55.88
C ILE A 243 -10.91 13.67 -55.70
N ASN A 244 -10.19 13.69 -56.82
CA ASN A 244 -8.84 13.17 -56.99
C ASN A 244 -7.84 13.84 -56.03
N HIS A 245 -6.91 13.06 -55.48
CA HIS A 245 -5.77 13.62 -54.75
C HIS A 245 -4.83 14.36 -55.71
N ASP A 246 -4.71 15.68 -55.57
CA ASP A 246 -3.44 16.40 -55.70
C ASP A 246 -3.52 17.83 -55.09
N GLU A 247 -2.43 18.21 -54.42
CA GLU A 247 -2.06 19.57 -53.95
C GLU A 247 -2.89 20.32 -52.85
N LEU A 248 -2.16 21.15 -52.08
CA LEU A 248 -2.59 22.34 -51.30
C LEU A 248 -3.37 22.20 -49.96
N THR A 249 -2.62 21.81 -48.92
CA THR A 249 -2.44 22.53 -47.62
C THR A 249 -3.48 23.53 -47.05
N GLN A 250 -3.72 23.40 -45.73
CA GLN A 250 -4.33 24.33 -44.75
C GLN A 250 -5.89 24.35 -44.63
N PRO A 251 -6.46 23.96 -43.48
CA PRO A 251 -7.85 24.24 -43.11
C PRO A 251 -8.01 25.62 -42.44
N PHE A 252 -9.19 26.24 -42.57
CA PHE A 252 -9.51 27.55 -41.99
C PHE A 252 -10.76 27.48 -41.07
N SER A 253 -10.63 28.08 -39.88
CA SER A 253 -11.67 28.70 -39.03
C SER A 253 -13.01 28.00 -38.73
N GLU A 254 -13.21 27.76 -37.42
CA GLU A 254 -14.40 28.15 -36.62
C GLU A 254 -15.79 27.50 -36.91
N GLY A 255 -16.28 26.75 -35.91
CA GLY A 255 -17.67 26.30 -35.79
C GLY A 255 -18.48 27.14 -34.78
N TYR A 256 -19.80 27.11 -34.89
CA TYR A 256 -20.72 27.95 -34.10
C TYR A 256 -21.14 27.27 -32.79
N THR A 257 -20.90 27.91 -31.64
CA THR A 257 -21.24 27.37 -30.31
C THR A 257 -22.56 27.91 -29.76
N LEU A 258 -23.44 27.00 -29.32
CA LEU A 258 -24.62 27.32 -28.51
C LEU A 258 -24.20 27.43 -27.03
N GLY A 259 -24.41 28.60 -26.42
CA GLY A 259 -23.86 28.92 -25.09
C GLY A 259 -24.64 28.41 -23.88
N ASP A 260 -25.87 27.94 -24.07
CA ASP A 260 -26.71 27.33 -23.02
C ASP A 260 -27.73 26.40 -23.70
N SER A 261 -27.80 25.13 -23.32
CA SER A 261 -28.65 24.13 -23.98
C SER A 261 -29.95 23.90 -23.21
N GLY A 262 -31.04 23.72 -23.93
CA GLY A 262 -32.38 23.60 -23.34
C GLY A 262 -33.41 23.22 -24.38
N VAL A 263 -34.56 22.69 -23.95
CA VAL A 263 -35.51 21.97 -24.81
C VAL A 263 -36.02 22.77 -26.02
N HIS A 264 -36.07 24.10 -25.93
CA HIS A 264 -36.44 24.96 -27.06
C HIS A 264 -35.39 25.03 -28.19
N HIS A 265 -34.20 24.46 -27.98
CA HIS A 265 -33.18 24.26 -29.00
C HIS A 265 -33.32 22.92 -29.73
N GLU A 266 -34.31 22.07 -29.42
CA GLU A 266 -34.55 20.83 -30.18
C GLU A 266 -35.01 21.11 -31.63
N GLY A 267 -34.52 20.31 -32.58
CA GLY A 267 -34.95 20.30 -33.98
C GLY A 267 -33.82 20.42 -35.01
N VAL A 268 -34.21 20.58 -36.27
CA VAL A 268 -33.31 20.49 -37.43
C VAL A 268 -32.64 21.82 -37.77
N TYR A 269 -31.40 21.99 -37.33
CA TYR A 269 -30.53 23.10 -37.72
C TYR A 269 -30.05 22.92 -39.15
N THR A 270 -29.97 24.02 -39.89
CA THR A 270 -29.57 24.02 -41.30
C THR A 270 -28.34 24.89 -41.49
N CYS A 271 -27.16 24.26 -41.58
CA CYS A 271 -25.94 24.94 -41.96
C CYS A 271 -25.93 25.16 -43.46
N THR A 272 -25.82 26.41 -43.91
CA THR A 272 -25.61 26.74 -45.33
C THR A 272 -24.26 27.41 -45.50
N TYR A 273 -23.36 26.77 -46.24
CA TYR A 273 -22.02 27.30 -46.51
C TYR A 273 -21.83 27.56 -48.01
N SER A 274 -21.06 28.58 -48.36
CA SER A 274 -20.62 28.83 -49.73
C SER A 274 -19.27 29.54 -49.74
N ASN A 275 -18.41 29.13 -50.66
CA ASN A 275 -17.08 29.71 -50.88
C ASN A 275 -17.05 30.65 -52.11
N GLY A 276 -18.22 31.06 -52.62
CA GLY A 276 -18.35 31.95 -53.78
C GLY A 276 -18.33 31.26 -55.15
N THR A 277 -17.99 29.97 -55.23
CA THR A 277 -18.10 29.16 -56.47
C THR A 277 -19.06 27.99 -56.31
N ASN A 278 -19.03 27.29 -55.18
CA ASN A 278 -20.03 26.28 -54.80
C ASN A 278 -20.74 26.68 -53.49
N GLY A 279 -21.87 26.04 -53.22
CA GLY A 279 -22.59 26.17 -51.96
C GLY A 279 -23.31 24.87 -51.59
N GLY A 280 -23.39 24.59 -50.30
CA GLY A 280 -23.99 23.38 -49.74
C GLY A 280 -24.98 23.70 -48.62
N VAL A 281 -25.90 22.78 -48.38
CA VAL A 281 -26.91 22.83 -47.32
C VAL A 281 -26.83 21.52 -46.55
N THR A 282 -26.61 21.59 -45.24
CA THR A 282 -26.45 20.41 -44.37
C THR A 282 -27.38 20.54 -43.18
N HIS A 283 -28.18 19.51 -42.94
CA HIS A 283 -29.15 19.45 -41.86
C HIS A 283 -28.60 18.65 -40.68
N TYR A 284 -28.79 19.16 -39.46
CA TYR A 284 -28.39 18.55 -38.20
C TYR A 284 -29.59 18.50 -37.28
N ASP A 285 -30.10 17.30 -36.98
CA ASP A 285 -31.21 17.13 -36.04
C ASP A 285 -30.66 17.08 -34.60
N LEU A 286 -31.11 17.99 -33.74
CA LEU A 286 -30.56 18.22 -32.42
C LEU A 286 -31.61 17.86 -31.36
N ASN A 287 -31.29 16.87 -30.51
CA ASN A 287 -32.16 16.37 -29.45
C ASN A 287 -31.57 16.72 -28.08
N VAL A 288 -32.41 17.10 -27.10
CA VAL A 288 -31.95 17.59 -25.79
C VAL A 288 -32.24 16.56 -24.70
N TYR A 289 -31.18 15.90 -24.25
CA TYR A 289 -31.23 14.91 -23.17
C TYR A 289 -31.23 15.59 -21.80
N VAL A 290 -32.07 15.11 -20.89
CA VAL A 290 -32.07 15.48 -19.48
C VAL A 290 -31.80 14.22 -18.66
N TYR A 291 -30.63 14.19 -18.01
CA TYR A 291 -30.29 13.14 -17.07
C TYR A 291 -31.18 13.21 -15.83
N PRO A 292 -31.62 12.06 -15.28
CA PRO A 292 -32.45 12.04 -14.08
C PRO A 292 -31.70 12.54 -12.85
N VAL A 293 -32.47 12.94 -11.84
CA VAL A 293 -31.96 13.35 -10.52
C VAL A 293 -32.74 12.59 -9.44
N PRO A 294 -32.13 11.61 -8.74
CA PRO A 294 -30.73 11.18 -8.85
C PRO A 294 -30.39 10.50 -10.19
N ALA A 295 -29.09 10.46 -10.53
CA ALA A 295 -28.56 9.88 -11.76
C ALA A 295 -28.41 8.34 -11.71
N TYR A 296 -29.32 7.66 -11.00
CA TYR A 296 -29.38 6.21 -10.83
C TYR A 296 -30.85 5.78 -10.64
N LEU A 297 -31.11 4.46 -10.58
CA LEU A 297 -32.45 3.93 -10.35
C LEU A 297 -32.73 3.81 -8.85
N GLU A 298 -33.83 4.41 -8.41
CA GLU A 298 -34.33 4.32 -7.04
C GLU A 298 -35.08 2.99 -6.86
N ILE A 299 -34.67 2.16 -5.91
CA ILE A 299 -35.30 0.88 -5.56
C ILE A 299 -36.00 1.03 -4.22
N GLU A 300 -37.30 0.74 -4.19
CA GLU A 300 -38.12 0.88 -2.98
C GLU A 300 -37.64 -0.08 -1.87
N GLY A 301 -37.40 0.47 -0.67
CA GLY A 301 -36.84 -0.26 0.47
C GLY A 301 -35.34 -0.03 0.72
N CYS A 302 -34.60 0.61 -0.19
CA CYS A 302 -33.18 0.93 -0.01
C CYS A 302 -32.91 2.43 0.20
N ASN A 303 -31.95 2.76 1.09
CA ASN A 303 -31.39 4.10 1.23
C ASN A 303 -30.11 4.21 0.38
N HIS A 304 -30.13 5.02 -0.67
CA HIS A 304 -29.17 4.97 -1.76
C HIS A 304 -27.88 5.79 -1.53
N GLU A 305 -26.94 5.27 -0.73
CA GLU A 305 -25.59 5.85 -0.63
C GLU A 305 -24.40 4.90 -0.88
N GLN A 306 -24.54 3.55 -0.87
CA GLN A 306 -23.47 2.67 -1.38
C GLN A 306 -23.79 1.19 -1.70
N TYR A 307 -24.76 0.55 -1.06
CA TYR A 307 -25.10 -0.87 -1.29
C TYR A 307 -26.58 -1.12 -0.92
N CYS A 308 -27.26 -2.03 -1.63
CA CYS A 308 -28.69 -2.27 -1.49
C CYS A 308 -28.96 -3.78 -1.30
N SER A 309 -29.37 -4.15 -0.09
CA SER A 309 -29.85 -5.50 0.23
C SER A 309 -31.18 -5.42 0.99
N VAL A 310 -32.11 -6.33 0.65
CA VAL A 310 -33.47 -6.34 1.17
C VAL A 310 -33.80 -7.73 1.69
N THR A 311 -34.16 -7.85 2.96
CA THR A 311 -34.65 -9.11 3.53
C THR A 311 -36.10 -9.35 3.08
N VAL A 312 -36.34 -10.51 2.47
CA VAL A 312 -37.61 -10.82 1.80
C VAL A 312 -38.16 -12.20 2.14
N MET A 313 -39.44 -12.39 1.82
CA MET A 313 -40.09 -13.70 1.79
C MET A 313 -39.97 -14.35 0.40
N GLU A 314 -40.29 -15.64 0.33
CA GLU A 314 -40.38 -16.48 -0.90
C GLU A 314 -41.23 -15.85 -2.02
N THR A 315 -42.18 -14.97 -1.67
CA THR A 315 -42.97 -14.14 -2.59
C THR A 315 -43.06 -12.72 -2.06
N GLY A 316 -43.20 -11.74 -2.97
CA GLY A 316 -43.31 -10.33 -2.64
C GLY A 316 -43.40 -9.46 -3.88
N SER A 317 -43.12 -8.17 -3.74
CA SER A 317 -43.07 -7.20 -4.85
C SER A 317 -41.81 -6.33 -4.76
N LEU A 318 -41.33 -5.86 -5.92
CA LEU A 318 -40.19 -4.96 -6.05
C LEU A 318 -40.57 -3.77 -6.93
N THR A 319 -40.31 -2.55 -6.44
CA THR A 319 -40.50 -1.31 -7.21
C THR A 319 -39.15 -0.68 -7.55
N CYS A 320 -39.00 -0.27 -8.80
CA CYS A 320 -37.86 0.47 -9.34
C CYS A 320 -38.36 1.76 -10.00
N LYS A 321 -37.61 2.86 -9.90
CA LYS A 321 -38.02 4.20 -10.32
C LYS A 321 -36.87 5.04 -10.87
N VAL A 322 -37.13 5.82 -11.91
CA VAL A 322 -36.30 6.94 -12.37
C VAL A 322 -37.08 8.26 -12.26
N SER A 323 -36.40 9.34 -11.89
CA SER A 323 -36.99 10.66 -11.67
C SER A 323 -36.41 11.72 -12.61
N GLY A 324 -37.26 12.38 -13.40
CA GLY A 324 -36.89 13.56 -14.20
C GLY A 324 -36.06 13.29 -15.46
N ILE A 325 -36.25 12.16 -16.15
CA ILE A 325 -35.52 11.82 -17.39
C ILE A 325 -36.19 12.40 -18.65
N ARG A 326 -35.41 12.70 -19.70
CA ARG A 326 -35.90 12.99 -21.07
C ARG A 326 -34.84 12.57 -22.10
N PRO A 327 -35.17 11.84 -23.18
CA PRO A 327 -36.47 11.23 -23.50
C PRO A 327 -36.88 10.09 -22.56
N GLU A 328 -38.10 9.56 -22.74
CA GLU A 328 -38.63 8.46 -21.94
C GLU A 328 -37.89 7.12 -22.23
N VAL A 329 -37.69 6.31 -21.18
CA VAL A 329 -37.07 4.97 -21.25
C VAL A 329 -37.96 3.94 -20.57
N ASN A 330 -37.94 2.69 -21.02
CA ASN A 330 -38.58 1.60 -20.28
C ASN A 330 -37.68 1.18 -19.11
N LEU A 331 -38.25 0.45 -18.14
CA LEU A 331 -37.50 -0.22 -17.08
C LEU A 331 -37.71 -1.74 -17.19
N GLU A 332 -36.75 -2.52 -16.72
CA GLU A 332 -36.79 -3.98 -16.68
C GLU A 332 -36.13 -4.51 -15.40
N TRP A 333 -36.69 -5.58 -14.83
CA TRP A 333 -36.10 -6.36 -13.73
C TRP A 333 -35.59 -7.71 -14.24
N ARG A 334 -34.37 -8.12 -13.88
CA ARG A 334 -33.81 -9.45 -14.19
C ARG A 334 -32.80 -9.92 -13.13
N GLY A 335 -32.47 -11.21 -13.13
CA GLY A 335 -31.30 -11.73 -12.41
C GLY A 335 -30.00 -11.31 -13.11
N ILE A 336 -28.92 -11.13 -12.34
CA ILE A 336 -27.61 -10.73 -12.91
C ILE A 336 -26.91 -11.89 -13.63
N ASN A 337 -27.13 -13.13 -13.16
CA ASN A 337 -26.61 -14.35 -13.76
C ASN A 337 -27.74 -15.37 -14.00
N ASP A 338 -27.44 -16.39 -14.81
CA ASP A 338 -28.40 -17.46 -15.15
C ASP A 338 -28.87 -18.17 -13.88
N GLU A 339 -27.95 -18.45 -12.95
CA GLU A 339 -28.26 -19.04 -11.64
C GLU A 339 -29.29 -18.25 -10.81
N SER A 340 -29.29 -16.91 -10.85
CA SER A 340 -30.33 -16.13 -10.15
C SER A 340 -31.63 -16.09 -10.95
N SER A 341 -31.52 -16.10 -12.28
CA SER A 341 -32.66 -16.03 -13.22
C SER A 341 -33.48 -17.33 -13.27
N GLU A 342 -32.86 -18.50 -13.03
CA GLU A 342 -33.56 -19.78 -12.88
C GLU A 342 -34.27 -19.93 -11.50
N LYS A 343 -33.85 -19.15 -10.50
CA LYS A 343 -34.31 -19.26 -9.10
C LYS A 343 -35.43 -18.26 -8.75
N ILE A 344 -35.81 -17.36 -9.66
CA ILE A 344 -36.86 -16.35 -9.44
C ILE A 344 -37.71 -16.10 -10.69
N GLU A 345 -39.03 -16.12 -10.54
CA GLU A 345 -39.99 -15.76 -11.58
C GLU A 345 -40.62 -14.40 -11.26
N PHE A 346 -40.66 -13.50 -12.24
CA PHE A 346 -41.36 -12.21 -12.16
C PHE A 346 -42.73 -12.27 -12.86
N TYR A 347 -43.72 -11.60 -12.28
CA TYR A 347 -45.08 -11.49 -12.84
C TYR A 347 -45.74 -10.16 -12.43
N ASN A 348 -46.97 -9.93 -12.90
CA ASN A 348 -47.76 -8.72 -12.61
C ASN A 348 -47.02 -7.38 -12.86
N HIS A 349 -46.22 -7.30 -13.93
CA HIS A 349 -45.48 -6.08 -14.31
C HIS A 349 -46.43 -4.88 -14.45
N GLN A 350 -46.28 -3.90 -13.56
CA GLN A 350 -47.04 -2.65 -13.52
C GLN A 350 -46.09 -1.48 -13.72
N SER A 351 -46.02 -0.96 -14.95
CA SER A 351 -45.33 0.29 -15.25
C SER A 351 -46.27 1.49 -15.13
N SER A 352 -45.74 2.63 -14.70
CA SER A 352 -46.44 3.92 -14.74
C SER A 352 -45.48 5.08 -15.00
N THR A 353 -45.82 5.89 -16.00
CA THR A 353 -45.12 7.13 -16.36
C THR A 353 -45.90 8.33 -15.83
N LYS A 354 -45.19 9.34 -15.29
CA LYS A 354 -45.73 10.62 -14.84
C LYS A 354 -44.94 11.76 -15.48
N SER A 355 -45.51 12.41 -16.48
CA SER A 355 -44.91 13.59 -17.12
C SER A 355 -44.89 14.80 -16.18
N LYS A 356 -43.80 15.57 -16.18
CA LYS A 356 -43.45 16.58 -15.19
C LYS A 356 -42.83 17.81 -15.86
N GLY A 357 -43.64 18.47 -16.70
CA GLY A 357 -43.11 19.42 -17.68
C GLY A 357 -42.44 18.66 -18.81
N ASP A 358 -41.20 19.03 -19.14
CA ASP A 358 -40.42 18.43 -20.24
C ASP A 358 -39.74 17.10 -19.91
N THR A 359 -39.85 16.61 -18.66
CA THR A 359 -39.27 15.33 -18.20
C THR A 359 -40.33 14.35 -17.73
N THR A 360 -39.96 13.08 -17.56
CA THR A 360 -40.81 12.02 -17.03
C THR A 360 -40.22 11.41 -15.76
N ASP A 361 -41.08 11.13 -14.78
CA ASP A 361 -40.79 10.18 -13.70
C ASP A 361 -41.40 8.82 -14.11
N ILE A 362 -40.65 7.72 -14.04
CA ILE A 362 -41.05 6.40 -14.57
C ILE A 362 -40.86 5.36 -13.47
N ILE A 363 -41.87 4.52 -13.24
CA ILE A 363 -41.93 3.56 -12.13
C ILE A 363 -42.33 2.19 -12.68
N LEU A 364 -41.61 1.13 -12.29
CA LEU A 364 -41.95 -0.27 -12.55
C LEU A 364 -42.05 -1.02 -11.23
N THR A 365 -43.23 -1.56 -10.92
CA THR A 365 -43.42 -2.56 -9.86
C THR A 365 -43.65 -3.93 -10.50
N VAL A 366 -43.03 -4.97 -9.93
CA VAL A 366 -43.23 -6.38 -10.31
C VAL A 366 -43.51 -7.21 -9.07
N ASP A 367 -44.36 -8.21 -9.17
CA ASP A 367 -44.44 -9.29 -8.18
C ASP A 367 -43.38 -10.36 -8.53
N TYR A 368 -42.91 -11.11 -7.54
CA TYR A 368 -41.95 -12.19 -7.75
C TYR A 368 -42.26 -13.45 -6.91
N MET A 369 -41.71 -14.58 -7.35
CA MET A 369 -41.73 -15.87 -6.62
C MET A 369 -40.37 -16.55 -6.75
N ILE A 370 -39.80 -16.98 -5.62
CA ILE A 370 -38.53 -17.70 -5.56
C ILE A 370 -38.82 -19.21 -5.66
N THR A 371 -38.20 -19.89 -6.62
CA THR A 371 -38.60 -21.25 -7.06
C THR A 371 -37.86 -22.38 -6.34
N GLN A 372 -36.74 -22.09 -5.67
CA GLN A 372 -35.96 -23.07 -4.90
C GLN A 372 -35.62 -22.55 -3.51
N THR A 373 -35.85 -23.37 -2.48
CA THR A 373 -35.55 -23.03 -1.08
C THR A 373 -34.51 -23.99 -0.49
N ALA A 374 -33.24 -23.58 -0.53
CA ALA A 374 -32.20 -24.08 0.38
C ALA A 374 -32.00 -23.06 1.51
N GLU A 375 -31.39 -23.46 2.64
CA GLU A 375 -31.15 -22.52 3.73
C GLU A 375 -30.15 -21.42 3.33
N GLU A 376 -30.53 -20.15 3.60
CA GLU A 376 -29.69 -18.95 3.46
C GLU A 376 -29.17 -18.67 2.03
N GLN A 377 -30.09 -18.66 1.06
CA GLN A 377 -29.81 -18.11 -0.28
C GLN A 377 -29.84 -16.57 -0.31
N ARG A 378 -28.86 -16.00 -1.03
CA ARG A 378 -28.79 -14.62 -1.53
C ARG A 378 -29.04 -14.64 -3.04
N LEU A 379 -29.94 -13.78 -3.53
CA LEU A 379 -30.27 -13.66 -4.95
C LEU A 379 -30.01 -12.23 -5.42
N THR A 380 -29.09 -12.04 -6.37
CA THR A 380 -28.71 -10.71 -6.86
C THR A 380 -29.44 -10.38 -8.15
N LEU A 381 -30.23 -9.32 -8.11
CA LEU A 381 -31.06 -8.81 -9.20
C LEU A 381 -30.53 -7.46 -9.68
N GLU A 382 -30.94 -7.06 -10.88
CA GLU A 382 -30.82 -5.69 -11.34
C GLU A 382 -32.13 -5.15 -11.89
N CYS A 383 -32.37 -3.87 -11.61
CA CYS A 383 -33.26 -3.05 -12.42
C CYS A 383 -32.41 -2.25 -13.40
N ARG A 384 -32.82 -2.20 -14.67
CA ARG A 384 -32.13 -1.42 -15.73
C ARG A 384 -33.10 -0.66 -16.61
N ALA A 385 -32.64 0.43 -17.21
CA ALA A 385 -33.34 1.12 -18.29
C ALA A 385 -33.19 0.37 -19.62
N THR A 386 -34.25 0.38 -20.44
CA THR A 386 -34.30 -0.31 -21.74
C THR A 386 -35.06 0.50 -22.80
N GLY A 387 -34.87 0.16 -24.08
CA GLY A 387 -35.46 0.87 -25.23
C GLY A 387 -34.55 1.93 -25.84
N GLN A 388 -35.06 2.64 -26.86
CA GLN A 388 -34.29 3.43 -27.84
C GLN A 388 -33.29 4.46 -27.26
N TYR A 389 -33.51 4.95 -26.04
CA TYR A 389 -32.69 5.99 -25.42
C TYR A 389 -31.88 5.51 -24.21
N ALA A 390 -31.94 4.23 -23.83
CA ALA A 390 -31.31 3.70 -22.62
C ALA A 390 -29.77 3.90 -22.61
N ASP A 391 -29.10 3.72 -23.75
CA ASP A 391 -27.64 3.87 -23.90
C ASP A 391 -27.11 5.28 -23.56
N GLN A 392 -27.96 6.30 -23.68
CA GLN A 392 -27.61 7.69 -23.38
C GLN A 392 -27.50 7.94 -21.86
N PHE A 393 -28.20 7.14 -21.06
CA PHE A 393 -28.28 7.31 -19.60
C PHE A 393 -27.58 6.20 -18.81
N LYS A 394 -27.46 4.98 -19.37
CA LYS A 394 -26.78 3.81 -18.77
C LYS A 394 -27.22 3.50 -17.33
N LEU A 395 -28.52 3.63 -17.08
CA LEU A 395 -29.13 3.46 -15.77
C LEU A 395 -29.33 1.98 -15.44
N THR A 396 -28.51 1.46 -14.54
CA THR A 396 -28.67 0.13 -13.91
C THR A 396 -28.47 0.28 -12.41
N THR A 397 -29.20 -0.48 -11.60
CA THR A 397 -28.98 -0.55 -10.14
C THR A 397 -29.29 -1.96 -9.64
N HIS A 398 -28.38 -2.49 -8.82
CA HIS A 398 -28.40 -3.87 -8.34
C HIS A 398 -28.99 -3.95 -6.91
N VAL A 399 -29.63 -5.07 -6.59
CA VAL A 399 -30.17 -5.37 -5.24
C VAL A 399 -29.95 -6.83 -4.88
N ASP A 400 -29.58 -7.07 -3.63
CA ASP A 400 -29.47 -8.42 -3.05
C ASP A 400 -30.68 -8.77 -2.21
N LEU A 401 -31.45 -9.75 -2.67
CA LEU A 401 -32.54 -10.36 -1.91
C LEU A 401 -31.98 -11.39 -0.93
N LEU A 402 -32.34 -11.25 0.34
CA LEU A 402 -31.94 -12.16 1.43
C LEU A 402 -33.19 -12.89 1.97
N VAL A 403 -33.29 -14.20 1.76
CA VAL A 403 -34.53 -14.95 2.06
C VAL A 403 -34.63 -15.27 3.56
N GLY A 404 -35.62 -14.69 4.24
CA GLY A 404 -35.78 -14.77 5.70
C GLY A 404 -36.49 -16.03 6.19
N LYS A 405 -36.02 -16.61 7.31
CA LYS A 405 -36.71 -17.72 8.01
C LYS A 405 -38.00 -17.25 8.70
N ARG A 406 -39.07 -18.05 8.59
CA ARG A 406 -40.38 -17.76 9.21
C ARG A 406 -40.29 -17.52 10.72
N SER A 407 -40.52 -16.27 11.14
CA SER A 407 -40.99 -15.92 12.48
C SER A 407 -42.53 -15.85 12.49
N GLN A 408 -43.16 -16.10 13.63
CA GLN A 408 -44.60 -15.93 13.79
C GLN A 408 -44.94 -14.44 13.99
N PRO A 409 -46.04 -13.93 13.41
CA PRO A 409 -46.43 -12.53 13.61
C PRO A 409 -46.83 -12.29 15.07
N THR A 410 -46.29 -11.24 15.66
CA THR A 410 -46.69 -10.72 16.98
C THR A 410 -47.54 -9.48 16.77
N GLU A 411 -48.65 -9.36 17.50
CA GLU A 411 -49.65 -8.31 17.31
C GLU A 411 -49.30 -7.01 18.05
N GLU A 412 -49.50 -5.86 17.39
CA GLU A 412 -49.82 -4.57 18.01
C GLU A 412 -50.75 -3.77 17.07
N PRO A 413 -51.55 -2.81 17.57
CA PRO A 413 -52.36 -2.87 18.79
C PRO A 413 -53.86 -2.59 18.48
N LEU A 414 -54.76 -2.87 19.42
CA LEU A 414 -56.20 -2.66 19.21
C LEU A 414 -56.61 -1.17 19.09
N THR A 415 -57.51 -0.90 18.15
CA THR A 415 -58.51 0.18 18.26
C THR A 415 -59.94 -0.40 18.18
N ASP A 416 -60.90 0.27 18.81
CA ASP A 416 -62.17 -0.31 19.28
C ASP A 416 -63.34 -0.17 18.30
N ALA A 417 -64.09 -1.26 18.05
CA ALA A 417 -65.53 -1.23 17.69
C ALA A 417 -66.22 -2.63 17.74
N THR A 418 -67.09 -2.84 18.73
CA THR A 418 -68.38 -3.59 18.65
C THR A 418 -68.45 -5.04 18.11
N ASN A 419 -68.52 -6.01 19.06
CA ASN A 419 -69.53 -7.08 19.25
C ASN A 419 -70.58 -7.41 18.14
N PRO A 420 -71.18 -8.65 18.11
CA PRO A 420 -70.89 -9.93 18.82
C PRO A 420 -70.88 -11.13 17.81
N VAL A 421 -71.10 -12.46 18.04
CA VAL A 421 -71.56 -13.34 19.16
C VAL A 421 -70.88 -14.73 19.03
N PRO A 422 -70.48 -15.43 20.13
CA PRO A 422 -69.95 -16.81 20.09
C PRO A 422 -70.97 -17.90 20.52
N ALA A 423 -70.69 -19.19 20.23
CA ALA A 423 -71.47 -20.31 20.82
C ALA A 423 -70.78 -21.71 20.92
N ILE A 424 -70.15 -22.24 19.85
CA ILE A 424 -70.02 -23.71 19.70
C ILE A 424 -68.65 -24.31 20.10
N ILE A 425 -67.54 -23.57 20.00
CA ILE A 425 -66.18 -24.16 20.04
C ILE A 425 -65.73 -24.65 21.44
N ALA A 426 -66.28 -24.07 22.52
CA ALA A 426 -65.79 -24.27 23.89
C ALA A 426 -65.85 -25.72 24.43
N VAL A 427 -66.74 -26.57 23.90
CA VAL A 427 -66.95 -27.92 24.43
C VAL A 427 -65.84 -28.90 24.02
N VAL A 428 -65.23 -28.71 22.86
CA VAL A 428 -64.25 -29.67 22.31
C VAL A 428 -62.89 -29.58 23.02
N LEU A 429 -62.44 -28.37 23.36
CA LEU A 429 -61.13 -28.12 23.95
C LEU A 429 -60.98 -28.69 25.37
N VAL A 430 -62.05 -28.67 26.17
CA VAL A 430 -62.02 -29.14 27.58
C VAL A 430 -61.79 -30.64 27.68
N VAL A 431 -62.31 -31.43 26.74
CA VAL A 431 -62.16 -32.90 26.75
C VAL A 431 -60.74 -33.31 26.36
N GLY A 432 -60.11 -32.63 25.39
CA GLY A 432 -58.75 -32.94 24.95
C GLY A 432 -57.69 -32.74 26.03
N LEU A 433 -57.76 -31.63 26.78
CA LEU A 433 -56.77 -31.28 27.81
C LEU A 433 -56.77 -32.28 28.98
N LEU A 434 -57.93 -32.84 29.35
CA LEU A 434 -58.04 -33.83 30.43
C LEU A 434 -57.37 -35.16 30.10
N VAL A 435 -57.31 -35.56 28.82
CA VAL A 435 -56.64 -36.79 28.38
C VAL A 435 -55.11 -36.61 28.44
N ILE A 436 -54.60 -35.46 27.98
CA ILE A 436 -53.15 -35.18 27.95
C ILE A 436 -52.58 -35.15 29.37
N GLY A 437 -53.25 -34.49 30.32
CA GLY A 437 -52.80 -34.42 31.71
C GLY A 437 -52.74 -35.78 32.43
N LEU A 438 -53.59 -36.74 32.05
CA LEU A 438 -53.57 -38.10 32.61
C LEU A 438 -52.37 -38.92 32.14
N VAL A 439 -51.94 -38.74 30.89
CA VAL A 439 -50.77 -39.45 30.33
C VAL A 439 -49.47 -38.94 30.97
N THR A 440 -49.30 -37.62 31.08
CA THR A 440 -48.09 -37.02 31.67
C THR A 440 -47.95 -37.30 33.17
N PHE A 441 -49.06 -37.38 33.91
CA PHE A 441 -49.04 -37.72 35.34
C PHE A 441 -48.57 -39.17 35.60
N LEU A 442 -48.87 -40.10 34.68
CA LEU A 442 -48.47 -41.50 34.81
C LEU A 442 -46.99 -41.73 34.46
N THR A 443 -46.47 -41.07 33.42
CA THR A 443 -45.04 -41.20 33.04
C THR A 443 -44.11 -40.57 34.09
N CYS A 444 -44.47 -39.40 34.61
CA CYS A 444 -43.64 -38.68 35.58
C CYS A 444 -43.42 -39.45 36.90
N ARG A 445 -44.34 -40.36 37.26
CA ARG A 445 -44.27 -41.10 38.54
C ARG A 445 -43.32 -42.31 38.54
N VAL A 446 -42.77 -42.69 37.39
CA VAL A 446 -41.86 -43.85 37.27
C VAL A 446 -40.38 -43.44 37.30
N TYR A 447 -40.04 -42.22 36.89
CA TYR A 447 -38.64 -41.82 36.67
C TYR A 447 -37.89 -41.35 37.95
N CYS A 448 -38.59 -40.80 38.94
CA CYS A 448 -37.99 -40.34 40.20
C CYS A 448 -37.72 -41.48 41.19
N SER A 449 -36.81 -42.40 40.86
CA SER A 449 -36.41 -43.49 41.77
C SER A 449 -34.99 -44.07 41.52
N ARG A 450 -33.95 -43.24 41.45
CA ARG A 450 -32.60 -43.61 41.99
C ARG A 450 -31.55 -42.49 42.02
N SER A 451 -30.75 -42.59 43.09
CA SER A 451 -29.41 -42.02 43.29
C SER A 451 -29.24 -40.51 43.39
N LYS A 452 -28.08 -40.16 43.94
CA LYS A 452 -27.62 -38.86 44.38
C LYS A 452 -26.11 -38.77 44.12
N ASP A 453 -25.57 -37.57 44.18
CA ASP A 453 -24.15 -37.22 44.42
C ASP A 453 -23.10 -37.76 43.42
N ASN A 454 -22.58 -36.87 42.57
CA ASN A 454 -21.15 -36.54 42.48
C ASN A 454 -20.94 -35.28 41.62
N ASP A 455 -19.86 -34.53 41.92
CA ASP A 455 -19.45 -33.33 41.19
C ASP A 455 -18.65 -33.65 39.91
N ASP A 456 -18.80 -32.81 38.88
CA ASP A 456 -17.80 -32.55 37.83
C ASP A 456 -18.15 -31.21 37.14
N GLU A 457 -17.15 -30.46 36.68
CA GLU A 457 -17.33 -29.08 36.17
C GLU A 457 -17.92 -29.02 34.74
N GLU A 458 -18.84 -28.08 34.49
CA GLU A 458 -19.44 -27.87 33.17
C GLU A 458 -18.43 -27.31 32.15
N LYS A 459 -18.04 -28.13 31.16
CA LYS A 459 -17.32 -27.66 29.99
C LYS A 459 -18.25 -26.99 28.98
N MET A 460 -18.14 -25.67 28.86
CA MET A 460 -18.73 -24.93 27.73
C MET A 460 -18.12 -25.38 26.38
N PRO A 461 -18.88 -25.29 25.25
CA PRO A 461 -18.55 -26.00 24.03
C PRO A 461 -17.53 -25.27 23.13
N MET A 462 -16.30 -25.79 23.06
CA MET A 462 -15.19 -25.32 22.19
C MET A 462 -15.51 -25.26 20.68
N MET A 463 -16.65 -25.82 20.24
CA MET A 463 -17.00 -25.91 18.82
C MET A 463 -17.35 -24.55 18.20
N LYS A 464 -17.92 -23.60 18.98
CA LYS A 464 -18.29 -22.27 18.46
C LYS A 464 -17.07 -21.36 18.18
N THR A 465 -16.06 -21.36 19.05
CA THR A 465 -14.94 -20.40 18.93
C THR A 465 -14.11 -20.61 17.67
N LYS A 466 -14.01 -21.85 17.18
CA LYS A 466 -13.27 -22.19 15.96
C LYS A 466 -13.89 -21.55 14.70
N ASP A 467 -15.21 -21.56 14.61
CA ASP A 467 -15.94 -21.02 13.46
C ASP A 467 -15.91 -19.49 13.50
N LEU A 468 -16.10 -18.89 14.69
CA LEU A 468 -15.92 -17.46 14.94
C LEU A 468 -14.51 -16.96 14.61
N LYS A 469 -13.45 -17.70 15.00
CA LYS A 469 -12.05 -17.42 14.62
C LYS A 469 -11.87 -17.38 13.10
N THR A 470 -12.47 -18.33 12.39
CA THR A 470 -12.37 -18.44 10.93
C THR A 470 -13.02 -17.24 10.26
N LYS A 471 -14.25 -16.93 10.65
CA LYS A 471 -15.00 -15.75 10.17
C LYS A 471 -14.31 -14.43 10.47
N LEU A 472 -13.71 -14.28 11.65
CA LEU A 472 -12.90 -13.10 12.02
C LEU A 472 -11.69 -12.95 11.10
N LYS A 473 -11.00 -14.06 10.78
CA LYS A 473 -9.84 -14.07 9.90
C LYS A 473 -10.20 -13.71 8.46
N GLU A 474 -11.34 -14.18 7.96
CA GLU A 474 -11.84 -13.88 6.61
C GLU A 474 -12.19 -12.39 6.46
N GLN A 475 -12.97 -11.84 7.39
CA GLN A 475 -13.36 -10.42 7.38
C GLN A 475 -12.15 -9.46 7.48
N LEU A 476 -11.12 -9.84 8.24
CA LEU A 476 -9.86 -9.10 8.27
C LEU A 476 -9.09 -9.19 6.94
N LYS A 477 -9.10 -10.35 6.27
CA LYS A 477 -8.45 -10.51 4.95
C LYS A 477 -9.15 -9.69 3.87
N GLU A 478 -10.48 -9.67 3.85
CA GLU A 478 -11.28 -8.82 2.95
C GLU A 478 -10.95 -7.34 3.17
N THR A 479 -10.99 -6.90 4.43
CA THR A 479 -10.67 -5.52 4.84
C THR A 479 -9.26 -5.09 4.42
N TYR A 480 -8.25 -5.95 4.60
CA TYR A 480 -6.89 -5.65 4.18
C TYR A 480 -6.68 -5.72 2.66
N ASN A 481 -7.44 -6.56 1.94
CA ASN A 481 -7.35 -6.65 0.48
C ASN A 481 -7.59 -5.28 -0.17
N VAL A 482 -8.66 -4.59 0.24
CA VAL A 482 -8.95 -3.21 -0.22
C VAL A 482 -7.78 -2.26 0.10
N MET A 483 -7.16 -2.38 1.28
CA MET A 483 -6.05 -1.51 1.68
C MET A 483 -4.76 -1.73 0.88
N TYR A 484 -4.42 -2.97 0.48
CA TYR A 484 -3.18 -3.25 -0.24
C TYR A 484 -3.33 -3.27 -1.77
N SER A 485 -4.54 -3.42 -2.32
CA SER A 485 -4.80 -3.44 -3.77
C SER A 485 -4.95 -2.05 -4.40
N SER A 486 -5.21 -1.02 -3.59
CA SER A 486 -5.63 0.31 -4.05
C SER A 486 -4.52 1.38 -4.00
N LEU A 487 -3.25 0.99 -4.10
CA LEU A 487 -2.13 1.94 -3.97
C LEU A 487 -1.92 2.79 -5.22
N LYS A 488 -1.59 4.07 -4.99
CA LYS A 488 -1.28 5.06 -6.02
C LYS A 488 0.09 5.68 -5.70
N PRO A 489 1.13 5.50 -6.54
CA PRO A 489 2.48 6.01 -6.27
C PRO A 489 2.55 7.53 -6.02
N ILE A 490 1.75 8.28 -6.79
CA ILE A 490 1.66 9.74 -6.78
C ILE A 490 0.20 10.15 -6.99
N PRO A 491 -0.23 11.37 -6.59
CA PRO A 491 -1.65 11.70 -6.54
C PRO A 491 -2.39 11.76 -7.88
N TYR A 492 -1.70 12.08 -8.98
CA TYR A 492 -2.30 12.31 -10.28
C TYR A 492 -2.42 11.06 -11.17
N LEU A 493 -1.77 9.94 -10.79
CA LEU A 493 -2.00 8.63 -11.41
C LEU A 493 -3.32 8.02 -10.88
N LYS A 494 -4.45 8.63 -11.26
CA LYS A 494 -5.78 8.13 -10.90
C LYS A 494 -6.18 6.90 -11.71
N ASP A 495 -5.66 6.79 -12.94
CA ASP A 495 -6.08 5.84 -13.97
C ASP A 495 -5.46 4.44 -13.80
N LYS A 496 -4.50 4.28 -12.88
CA LYS A 496 -3.84 2.99 -12.58
C LYS A 496 -3.62 2.84 -11.08
N MET A 497 -4.40 1.95 -10.46
CA MET A 497 -4.10 1.44 -9.11
C MET A 497 -3.14 0.26 -9.21
N TYR A 498 -2.45 -0.04 -8.10
CA TYR A 498 -1.47 -1.11 -8.01
C TYR A 498 -1.65 -1.89 -6.71
N SER A 499 -1.37 -3.19 -6.76
CA SER A 499 -1.15 -4.00 -5.56
C SER A 499 0.19 -3.65 -4.91
N VAL A 500 0.26 -3.66 -3.58
CA VAL A 500 1.50 -3.39 -2.84
C VAL A 500 2.65 -4.27 -3.31
N ASN A 501 2.41 -5.55 -3.60
CA ASN A 501 3.45 -6.49 -4.01
C ASN A 501 4.08 -6.18 -5.38
N GLU A 502 3.36 -5.46 -6.26
CA GLU A 502 3.84 -5.02 -7.57
C GLU A 502 4.82 -3.85 -7.42
N LEU A 503 4.47 -2.86 -6.60
CA LEU A 503 5.26 -1.65 -6.39
C LEU A 503 6.31 -1.76 -5.28
N TYR A 504 6.11 -2.64 -4.30
CA TYR A 504 6.93 -2.69 -3.11
C TYR A 504 8.37 -3.01 -3.49
N VAL A 505 9.28 -2.19 -2.98
CA VAL A 505 10.70 -2.45 -3.04
C VAL A 505 11.25 -2.31 -1.64
N GLU A 506 12.04 -3.30 -1.29
CA GLU A 506 12.79 -3.38 -0.06
C GLU A 506 13.93 -2.34 -0.09
N GLY A 507 13.89 -1.41 0.84
CA GLY A 507 15.02 -0.53 1.15
C GLY A 507 15.88 -1.11 2.27
N GLY A 508 16.99 -0.43 2.60
CA GLY A 508 17.87 -0.83 3.69
C GLY A 508 17.19 -0.81 5.06
N ILE A 509 17.55 -1.77 5.91
CA ILE A 509 17.00 -1.96 7.26
C ILE A 509 18.13 -2.24 8.24
N GLU A 510 18.21 -1.46 9.32
CA GLU A 510 19.14 -1.67 10.44
C GLU A 510 18.38 -2.14 11.69
N CYS A 511 19.06 -2.82 12.62
CA CYS A 511 18.57 -3.01 13.98
C CYS A 511 19.56 -2.58 15.06
N LEU A 512 19.00 -2.18 16.21
CA LEU A 512 19.77 -1.73 17.36
C LEU A 512 20.19 -2.93 18.23
N LEU A 513 21.49 -3.20 18.25
CA LEU A 513 22.08 -4.29 19.02
C LEU A 513 22.47 -3.84 20.43
N SER A 514 21.50 -3.96 21.34
CA SER A 514 21.76 -4.11 22.77
C SER A 514 22.25 -5.54 23.07
N GLU A 515 23.56 -5.70 23.31
CA GLU A 515 24.11 -6.95 23.85
C GLU A 515 23.60 -7.17 25.30
N ARG A 516 23.36 -8.43 25.70
CA ARG A 516 22.67 -8.73 26.98
C ARG A 516 23.56 -8.66 28.24
N SER A 517 24.83 -8.27 28.13
CA SER A 517 25.61 -7.76 29.26
C SER A 517 25.25 -6.28 29.48
N THR A 518 25.28 -5.79 30.72
CA THR A 518 24.82 -4.44 31.12
C THR A 518 25.67 -3.26 30.59
N ASP A 519 26.48 -3.52 29.56
CA ASP A 519 27.88 -3.11 29.50
C ASP A 519 28.40 -2.81 28.06
N LYS A 520 27.56 -2.67 27.02
CA LYS A 520 28.00 -2.22 25.66
C LYS A 520 26.99 -1.32 24.92
N VAL A 521 27.53 -0.39 24.11
CA VAL A 521 26.76 0.70 23.45
C VAL A 521 25.85 0.16 22.35
N ASP A 522 24.63 0.73 22.31
CA ASP A 522 23.64 0.59 21.24
C ASP A 522 24.25 0.89 19.85
N LYS A 523 24.47 -0.18 19.08
CA LYS A 523 25.00 -0.12 17.71
C LYS A 523 23.95 -0.53 16.69
N TRP A 524 23.76 0.26 15.64
CA TRP A 524 23.01 -0.14 14.45
C TRP A 524 23.82 -1.13 13.59
N VAL A 525 23.15 -2.20 13.16
CA VAL A 525 23.72 -3.23 12.28
C VAL A 525 22.66 -3.67 11.28
N ASP A 526 23.06 -3.86 10.03
CA ASP A 526 22.18 -4.23 8.92
C ASP A 526 21.42 -5.56 9.16
N ILE A 527 20.22 -5.62 8.58
CA ILE A 527 19.40 -6.82 8.42
C ILE A 527 19.22 -7.03 6.92
N GLU A 528 19.50 -8.25 6.45
CA GLU A 528 19.46 -8.60 5.02
C GLU A 528 18.06 -8.45 4.38
N SER A 529 16.98 -8.55 5.16
CA SER A 529 15.61 -8.40 4.66
C SER A 529 14.58 -8.09 5.77
N TYR A 530 13.47 -7.44 5.42
CA TYR A 530 12.29 -7.33 6.31
C TYR A 530 11.67 -8.69 6.64
N GLN A 531 11.86 -9.72 5.81
CA GLN A 531 11.38 -11.08 6.12
C GLN A 531 12.05 -11.63 7.39
N ASN A 532 13.28 -11.18 7.68
CA ASN A 532 14.02 -11.54 8.87
C ASN A 532 13.52 -10.86 10.16
N LEU A 533 12.52 -9.96 10.09
CA LEU A 533 11.95 -9.26 11.26
C LEU A 533 11.50 -10.21 12.39
N PHE A 534 11.04 -11.40 12.04
CA PHE A 534 10.51 -12.39 12.99
C PHE A 534 11.47 -13.56 13.28
N SER A 535 12.41 -13.87 12.37
CA SER A 535 13.36 -14.98 12.50
C SER A 535 14.73 -14.61 13.09
N ASP A 536 15.23 -13.39 12.85
CA ASP A 536 16.59 -13.00 13.24
C ASP A 536 16.76 -13.01 14.79
N PRO A 537 17.66 -13.84 15.35
CA PRO A 537 17.89 -13.93 16.79
C PRO A 537 18.29 -12.59 17.46
N ARG A 538 18.87 -11.65 16.70
CA ARG A 538 19.29 -10.32 17.18
C ARG A 538 18.10 -9.43 17.57
N ILE A 539 16.97 -9.60 16.86
CA ILE A 539 15.73 -8.84 17.02
C ILE A 539 14.52 -9.68 17.44
N GLN A 540 14.75 -10.94 17.81
CA GLN A 540 13.73 -11.81 18.39
C GLN A 540 13.18 -11.23 19.71
N SER A 541 12.04 -10.54 19.63
CA SER A 541 11.30 -9.99 20.75
C SER A 541 9.82 -9.88 20.42
N LYS A 542 8.97 -10.01 21.43
CA LYS A 542 7.51 -9.78 21.31
C LYS A 542 7.13 -8.30 21.21
N ARG A 543 8.10 -7.37 21.26
CA ARG A 543 7.89 -5.92 21.03
C ARG A 543 8.97 -5.38 20.10
N ARG A 544 8.56 -4.71 19.03
CA ARG A 544 9.42 -4.06 18.03
C ARG A 544 8.95 -2.61 17.78
N ILE A 545 9.90 -1.71 17.58
CA ILE A 545 9.65 -0.34 17.08
C ILE A 545 10.39 -0.22 15.73
N ILE A 546 9.66 0.17 14.69
CA ILE A 546 10.20 0.52 13.37
C ILE A 546 10.20 2.05 13.26
N GLU A 547 11.38 2.64 13.38
CA GLU A 547 11.60 4.08 13.29
C GLU A 547 12.13 4.48 11.91
N ALA A 548 11.60 5.58 11.35
CA ALA A 548 12.13 6.19 10.13
C ALA A 548 11.55 7.59 9.91
N GLU A 549 12.16 8.41 9.07
CA GLU A 549 11.62 9.73 8.73
C GLU A 549 10.36 9.68 7.82
N PRO A 550 9.69 10.82 7.55
CA PRO A 550 8.57 10.88 6.61
C PRO A 550 8.97 10.43 5.20
N GLY A 551 8.11 9.68 4.53
CA GLY A 551 8.40 9.13 3.19
C GLY A 551 9.28 7.87 3.15
N TYR A 552 9.79 7.38 4.29
CA TYR A 552 10.61 6.16 4.40
C TYR A 552 9.82 4.83 4.43
N GLY A 553 8.62 4.79 3.82
CA GLY A 553 7.91 3.52 3.55
C GLY A 553 7.30 2.76 4.73
N LYS A 554 7.28 3.30 5.97
CA LYS A 554 6.75 2.61 7.18
C LYS A 554 5.36 1.98 7.00
N SER A 555 4.38 2.76 6.54
CA SER A 555 3.03 2.26 6.26
C SER A 555 2.98 1.33 5.05
N THR A 556 3.90 1.48 4.09
CA THR A 556 4.01 0.60 2.92
C THR A 556 4.51 -0.79 3.30
N LEU A 557 5.49 -0.88 4.20
CA LEU A 557 5.93 -2.14 4.81
C LEU A 557 4.79 -2.80 5.61
N THR A 558 3.99 -2.01 6.33
CA THR A 558 2.79 -2.51 7.03
C THR A 558 1.78 -3.14 6.05
N LEU A 559 1.56 -2.53 4.88
CA LEU A 559 0.69 -3.09 3.83
C LEU A 559 1.31 -4.32 3.15
N GLN A 560 2.64 -4.39 2.96
CA GLN A 560 3.32 -5.57 2.45
C GLN A 560 3.15 -6.77 3.39
N LEU A 561 3.30 -6.57 4.71
CA LEU A 561 3.04 -7.60 5.72
C LEU A 561 1.57 -8.04 5.74
N ALA A 562 0.63 -7.12 5.46
CA ALA A 562 -0.79 -7.44 5.29
C ALA A 562 -1.04 -8.33 4.07
N TYR A 563 -0.47 -7.97 2.91
CA TYR A 563 -0.54 -8.76 1.67
C TYR A 563 -0.02 -10.18 1.89
N GLU A 564 1.14 -10.35 2.53
CA GLU A 564 1.75 -11.66 2.78
C GLU A 564 0.91 -12.54 3.71
N TRP A 565 0.23 -11.96 4.70
CA TRP A 565 -0.69 -12.68 5.58
C TRP A 565 -2.00 -13.06 4.87
N CYS A 566 -2.50 -12.18 3.99
CA CYS A 566 -3.71 -12.42 3.20
C CYS A 566 -3.51 -13.50 2.14
N THR A 567 -2.40 -13.44 1.39
CA THR A 567 -2.08 -14.39 0.31
C THR A 567 -1.28 -15.61 0.76
N ALA A 568 -0.80 -15.64 2.01
CA ALA A 568 -0.01 -16.73 2.59
C ALA A 568 1.26 -17.07 1.78
N VAL A 569 2.00 -16.03 1.36
CA VAL A 569 3.18 -16.13 0.48
C VAL A 569 4.16 -17.23 0.96
N PRO A 570 4.56 -18.18 0.09
CA PRO A 570 5.53 -19.21 0.43
C PRO A 570 6.81 -18.65 1.06
N ASN A 571 7.32 -19.35 2.07
CA ASN A 571 8.46 -18.95 2.91
C ASN A 571 8.26 -17.70 3.80
N SER A 572 7.24 -16.86 3.60
CA SER A 572 6.96 -15.76 4.52
C SER A 572 6.52 -16.29 5.90
N LEU A 573 7.04 -15.67 6.96
CA LEU A 573 6.64 -15.95 8.33
C LEU A 573 5.21 -15.44 8.62
N MET A 574 4.70 -14.47 7.85
CA MET A 574 3.32 -13.99 7.96
C MET A 574 2.30 -15.08 7.62
N GLY A 575 2.61 -16.00 6.69
CA GLY A 575 1.75 -17.14 6.37
C GLY A 575 1.49 -18.09 7.55
N LYS A 576 2.31 -18.02 8.62
CA LYS A 576 2.23 -18.85 9.84
C LYS A 576 1.56 -18.13 11.03
N VAL A 577 1.05 -16.91 10.82
CA VAL A 577 0.37 -16.11 11.84
C VAL A 577 -1.14 -16.44 11.85
N ASP A 578 -1.69 -16.76 13.03
CA ASP A 578 -3.11 -17.03 13.20
C ASP A 578 -3.94 -15.81 12.82
N LEU A 579 -3.61 -14.64 13.40
CA LEU A 579 -4.39 -13.41 13.24
C LEU A 579 -3.47 -12.19 13.18
N LEU A 580 -3.79 -11.26 12.28
CA LEU A 580 -3.08 -9.99 12.09
C LEU A 580 -4.06 -8.84 12.32
N LEU A 581 -3.73 -7.93 13.25
CA LEU A 581 -4.51 -6.73 13.54
C LEU A 581 -3.68 -5.48 13.19
N ILE A 582 -4.15 -4.61 12.30
CA ILE A 582 -3.41 -3.43 11.82
C ILE A 582 -4.17 -2.15 12.15
N PHE A 583 -3.76 -1.45 13.19
CA PHE A 583 -4.36 -0.18 13.60
C PHE A 583 -3.54 1.00 13.08
N LYS A 584 -4.14 1.81 12.21
CA LYS A 584 -3.64 3.16 11.90
C LYS A 584 -3.93 4.03 13.12
N LEU A 585 -2.91 4.37 13.92
CA LEU A 585 -3.10 5.04 15.21
C LEU A 585 -3.83 6.39 15.10
N ARG A 586 -3.77 7.05 13.94
CA ARG A 586 -4.57 8.26 13.62
C ARG A 586 -6.09 8.07 13.83
N GLN A 587 -6.62 6.88 13.58
CA GLN A 587 -8.05 6.57 13.64
C GLN A 587 -8.53 6.13 15.04
N MET A 588 -7.62 5.99 16.02
CA MET A 588 -7.92 5.53 17.38
C MET A 588 -8.56 6.60 18.30
N LYS A 589 -8.98 7.73 17.74
CA LYS A 589 -9.37 8.96 18.45
C LYS A 589 -10.57 8.74 19.37
N GLY A 590 -10.34 8.73 20.69
CA GLY A 590 -11.36 8.45 21.70
C GLY A 590 -11.66 6.96 21.91
N ILE A 591 -11.01 6.04 21.18
CA ILE A 591 -11.22 4.59 21.32
C ILE A 591 -10.17 4.05 22.30
N THR A 592 -10.61 3.75 23.53
CA THR A 592 -9.70 3.34 24.62
C THR A 592 -9.40 1.84 24.62
N SER A 593 -10.33 1.02 24.13
CA SER A 593 -10.31 -0.45 24.09
C SER A 593 -9.84 -0.99 22.73
N ILE A 594 -8.91 -1.94 22.74
CA ILE A 594 -8.39 -2.59 21.52
C ILE A 594 -9.42 -3.55 20.89
N TYR A 595 -10.35 -4.08 21.70
CA TYR A 595 -11.41 -4.97 21.24
C TYR A 595 -12.50 -4.17 20.51
N GLU A 596 -12.85 -2.99 21.02
CA GLU A 596 -13.72 -2.03 20.35
C GLU A 596 -13.06 -1.49 19.08
N ALA A 597 -11.77 -1.14 19.13
CA ALA A 597 -11.03 -0.74 17.94
C ALA A 597 -11.03 -1.83 16.86
N THR A 598 -10.88 -3.10 17.25
CA THR A 598 -10.99 -4.24 16.31
C THR A 598 -12.36 -4.27 15.67
N LYS A 599 -13.42 -4.14 16.48
CA LYS A 599 -14.81 -4.17 16.01
C LYS A 599 -15.16 -3.00 15.08
N LEU A 600 -14.69 -1.80 15.40
CA LEU A 600 -15.09 -0.55 14.74
C LEU A 600 -14.21 -0.20 13.53
N LEU A 601 -12.92 -0.51 13.57
CA LEU A 601 -11.94 -0.08 12.56
C LEU A 601 -11.50 -1.19 11.60
N LEU A 602 -11.61 -2.47 11.98
CA LEU A 602 -11.03 -3.59 11.23
C LEU A 602 -12.05 -4.62 10.69
N LEU A 603 -13.33 -4.51 11.04
CA LEU A 603 -14.38 -5.44 10.59
C LEU A 603 -15.48 -4.69 9.83
N PRO A 604 -16.18 -5.36 8.88
CA PRO A 604 -17.38 -4.82 8.26
C PRO A 604 -18.46 -4.48 9.29
N ARG A 605 -19.29 -3.47 9.00
CA ARG A 605 -20.28 -2.90 9.94
C ARG A 605 -21.37 -3.92 10.28
N GLU A 606 -21.76 -4.67 9.26
CA GLU A 606 -22.67 -5.81 9.25
C GLU A 606 -22.07 -7.11 9.81
N SER A 607 -20.82 -7.09 10.30
CA SER A 607 -20.26 -8.22 11.03
C SER A 607 -21.06 -8.49 12.29
N ASN A 608 -21.56 -9.71 12.44
CA ASN A 608 -22.26 -10.14 13.66
C ASN A 608 -21.32 -10.44 14.84
N ILE A 609 -19.99 -10.36 14.66
CA ILE A 609 -19.03 -10.68 15.72
C ILE A 609 -19.05 -9.58 16.79
N GLY A 610 -19.25 -9.95 18.05
CA GLY A 610 -19.29 -9.06 19.21
C GLY A 610 -17.93 -8.70 19.79
N VAL A 611 -17.88 -7.63 20.61
CA VAL A 611 -16.63 -7.18 21.28
C VAL A 611 -16.09 -8.24 22.25
N ASP A 612 -16.96 -8.89 23.03
CA ASP A 612 -16.56 -10.00 23.91
C ASP A 612 -16.15 -11.25 23.11
N GLU A 613 -16.77 -11.53 21.96
CA GLU A 613 -16.34 -12.64 21.10
C GLU A 613 -14.93 -12.41 20.53
N ILE A 614 -14.61 -11.18 20.09
CA ILE A 614 -13.23 -10.81 19.68
C ILE A 614 -12.25 -11.02 20.83
N LYS A 615 -12.64 -10.66 22.05
CA LYS A 615 -11.82 -10.80 23.26
C LYS A 615 -11.58 -12.26 23.65
N ASP A 616 -12.60 -13.11 23.55
CA ASP A 616 -12.48 -14.55 23.80
C ASP A 616 -11.64 -15.25 22.72
N ILE A 617 -11.84 -14.93 21.44
CA ILE A 617 -10.97 -15.41 20.34
C ILE A 617 -9.51 -15.01 20.60
N LEU A 618 -9.24 -13.74 20.96
CA LEU A 618 -7.88 -13.30 21.27
C LEU A 618 -7.31 -13.95 22.53
N ALA A 619 -8.13 -14.38 23.49
CA ALA A 619 -7.67 -15.12 24.67
C ALA A 619 -7.23 -16.56 24.34
N GLU A 620 -7.84 -17.21 23.33
CA GLU A 620 -7.46 -18.56 22.89
C GLU A 620 -6.22 -18.59 21.97
N LEU A 621 -5.86 -17.49 21.32
CA LEU A 621 -4.80 -17.47 20.29
C LEU A 621 -3.37 -17.32 20.84
N SER A 622 -2.43 -18.06 20.25
CA SER A 622 -0.99 -17.99 20.59
C SER A 622 -0.13 -17.27 19.54
N SER A 623 -0.58 -17.20 18.28
CA SER A 623 0.17 -16.64 17.14
C SER A 623 -0.50 -15.38 16.55
N VAL A 624 -0.63 -14.32 17.37
CA VAL A 624 -1.20 -13.02 16.94
C VAL A 624 -0.09 -11.98 16.74
N VAL A 625 -0.20 -11.23 15.64
CA VAL A 625 0.60 -10.03 15.36
C VAL A 625 -0.30 -8.80 15.41
N ILE A 626 0.11 -7.77 16.15
CA ILE A 626 -0.52 -6.44 16.14
C ILE A 626 0.45 -5.43 15.55
N ILE A 627 0.04 -4.70 14.52
CA ILE A 627 0.78 -3.57 13.97
C ILE A 627 0.05 -2.28 14.35
N LEU A 628 0.81 -1.33 14.91
CA LEU A 628 0.36 -0.01 15.34
C LEU A 628 1.07 1.03 14.47
N ASP A 629 0.43 1.48 13.40
CA ASP A 629 1.06 2.34 12.38
C ASP A 629 0.85 3.84 12.69
N GLY A 630 1.95 4.60 12.76
CA GLY A 630 1.95 6.05 12.88
C GLY A 630 1.80 6.59 14.31
N PHE A 631 2.71 6.27 15.23
CA PHE A 631 2.65 6.82 16.60
C PHE A 631 2.85 8.34 16.66
N ASP A 632 3.57 8.95 15.70
CA ASP A 632 3.62 10.43 15.54
C ASP A 632 2.31 11.06 15.04
N GLU A 633 1.29 10.22 14.84
CA GLU A 633 -0.07 10.56 14.45
C GLU A 633 -1.11 9.93 15.41
N TYR A 634 -0.72 9.43 16.59
CA TYR A 634 -1.68 8.96 17.62
C TYR A 634 -2.23 10.17 18.40
N PRO A 635 -3.54 10.52 18.32
CA PRO A 635 -4.07 11.72 18.98
C PRO A 635 -3.99 11.65 20.50
N ASP A 636 -4.26 10.47 21.08
CA ASP A 636 -4.49 10.34 22.52
C ASP A 636 -3.21 10.05 23.34
N TYR A 637 -2.04 10.08 22.69
CA TYR A 637 -0.71 9.78 23.26
C TYR A 637 -0.31 10.63 24.48
N ASN A 638 -1.00 11.75 24.69
CA ASN A 638 -0.72 12.78 25.68
C ASN A 638 -1.80 12.89 26.77
N LEU A 639 -2.90 12.13 26.68
CA LEU A 639 -3.98 12.18 27.66
C LEU A 639 -3.57 11.47 28.97
N GLU A 640 -4.19 11.89 30.08
CA GLU A 640 -4.03 11.22 31.38
C GLU A 640 -4.84 9.91 31.48
N THR A 641 -5.76 9.68 30.53
CA THR A 641 -6.55 8.45 30.40
C THR A 641 -5.70 7.29 29.88
N GLN A 642 -5.69 6.20 30.63
CA GLN A 642 -4.97 4.96 30.28
C GLN A 642 -5.71 4.22 29.15
N THR A 643 -5.07 4.09 27.99
CA THR A 643 -5.60 3.36 26.82
C THR A 643 -4.86 2.03 26.63
N ASP A 644 -5.55 1.03 26.09
CA ASP A 644 -4.97 -0.31 25.84
C ASP A 644 -3.68 -0.23 25.03
N ILE A 645 -3.59 0.69 24.06
CA ILE A 645 -2.40 0.95 23.25
C ILE A 645 -1.14 1.14 24.10
N LEU A 646 -1.23 1.93 25.18
CA LEU A 646 -0.08 2.21 26.05
C LEU A 646 0.32 0.99 26.90
N ASP A 647 -0.63 0.14 27.27
CA ASP A 647 -0.37 -1.08 28.05
C ASP A 647 0.05 -2.27 27.19
N ILE A 648 -0.38 -2.32 25.93
CA ILE A 648 0.16 -3.19 24.89
C ILE A 648 1.66 -2.84 24.70
N LEU A 649 2.01 -1.56 24.53
CA LEU A 649 3.40 -1.11 24.36
C LEU A 649 4.29 -1.36 25.59
N LYS A 650 3.76 -1.17 26.81
CA LYS A 650 4.45 -1.54 28.06
C LYS A 650 4.52 -3.06 28.31
N ARG A 651 3.79 -3.86 27.52
CA ARG A 651 3.63 -5.32 27.71
C ARG A 651 2.96 -5.69 29.04
N HIS A 652 2.06 -4.84 29.52
CA HIS A 652 1.08 -5.21 30.55
C HIS A 652 -0.03 -6.06 29.90
N MET A 653 -0.52 -5.63 28.73
CA MET A 653 -1.49 -6.34 27.89
C MET A 653 -0.80 -7.17 26.80
N PHE A 654 -1.45 -8.26 26.36
CA PHE A 654 -1.00 -9.14 25.27
C PHE A 654 0.48 -9.54 25.34
N GLN A 655 0.89 -10.13 26.46
CA GLN A 655 2.30 -10.39 26.78
C GLN A 655 2.99 -11.40 25.85
N HIS A 656 2.21 -12.24 25.17
CA HIS A 656 2.68 -13.30 24.27
C HIS A 656 2.56 -12.95 22.77
N PHE A 657 1.76 -11.94 22.41
CA PHE A 657 1.61 -11.50 21.02
C PHE A 657 2.85 -10.73 20.55
N ASP A 658 3.14 -10.80 19.26
CA ASP A 658 4.13 -9.92 18.62
C ASP A 658 3.48 -8.57 18.32
N VAL A 659 4.12 -7.48 18.74
CA VAL A 659 3.63 -6.12 18.44
C VAL A 659 4.72 -5.32 17.73
N ILE A 660 4.35 -4.68 16.63
CA ILE A 660 5.17 -3.75 15.86
C ILE A 660 4.55 -2.36 15.98
N LEU A 661 5.32 -1.38 16.44
CA LEU A 661 4.95 0.04 16.40
C LEU A 661 5.74 0.74 15.28
N THR A 662 5.10 1.56 14.45
CA THR A 662 5.81 2.44 13.50
C THR A 662 5.80 3.89 13.97
N THR A 663 6.92 4.62 13.84
CA THR A 663 7.01 6.04 14.25
C THR A 663 8.15 6.81 13.56
N ARG A 664 8.25 8.12 13.79
CA ARG A 664 9.44 8.93 13.47
C ARG A 664 10.58 8.66 14.46
N SER A 665 11.83 8.67 14.01
CA SER A 665 13.00 8.53 14.92
C SER A 665 13.07 9.64 15.96
N SER A 666 12.56 10.84 15.63
CA SER A 666 12.40 11.94 16.60
C SER A 666 11.23 11.78 17.57
N PHE A 667 10.40 10.74 17.46
CA PHE A 667 9.13 10.62 18.16
C PHE A 667 8.86 9.22 18.73
N LEU A 668 9.75 8.76 19.60
CA LEU A 668 9.57 7.52 20.37
C LEU A 668 8.53 7.69 21.50
N PRO A 669 7.79 6.63 21.89
CA PRO A 669 6.89 6.69 23.04
C PRO A 669 7.63 6.98 24.36
N LYS A 670 7.03 7.78 25.24
CA LYS A 670 7.62 8.15 26.55
C LYS A 670 7.87 6.96 27.49
N SER A 671 7.22 5.81 27.25
CA SER A 671 7.36 4.59 28.04
C SER A 671 6.89 3.38 27.22
N TYR A 672 7.71 2.32 27.19
CA TYR A 672 7.45 1.05 26.51
C TYR A 672 8.28 -0.07 27.17
N ALA A 673 8.04 -1.33 26.81
CA ALA A 673 8.67 -2.48 27.48
C ALA A 673 10.21 -2.50 27.31
N PRO A 674 11.02 -2.75 28.37
CA PRO A 674 12.50 -2.73 28.28
C PRO A 674 13.15 -3.77 27.36
N GLN A 675 12.40 -4.77 26.87
CA GLN A 675 12.87 -5.77 25.91
C GLN A 675 12.47 -5.44 24.45
N THR A 676 11.98 -4.23 24.19
CA THR A 676 11.57 -3.79 22.86
C THR A 676 12.79 -3.62 21.96
N LYS A 677 12.72 -4.17 20.74
CA LYS A 677 13.80 -4.07 19.74
C LYS A 677 13.54 -2.92 18.77
N HIS A 678 14.54 -2.08 18.57
CA HIS A 678 14.50 -0.98 17.62
C HIS A 678 15.05 -1.44 16.26
N ILE A 679 14.32 -1.08 15.22
CA ILE A 679 14.61 -1.32 13.81
C ILE A 679 14.47 0.01 13.08
N ARG A 680 15.38 0.33 12.14
CA ARG A 680 15.38 1.58 11.39
C ARG A 680 15.30 1.30 9.90
N LEU A 681 14.43 2.02 9.18
CA LEU A 681 14.39 1.97 7.72
C LEU A 681 15.32 3.08 7.17
N THR A 682 16.36 2.70 6.44
CA THR A 682 17.37 3.63 5.91
C THR A 682 17.07 4.11 4.48
N GLY A 683 16.00 3.62 3.86
CA GLY A 683 15.49 4.07 2.57
C GLY A 683 16.03 3.27 1.38
N PHE A 684 15.90 3.80 0.17
CA PHE A 684 16.41 3.15 -1.03
C PHE A 684 17.90 3.43 -1.25
N ASP A 685 18.66 2.40 -1.56
CA ASP A 685 19.97 2.50 -2.20
C ASP A 685 19.83 2.48 -3.74
N LYS A 686 20.95 2.34 -4.46
CA LYS A 686 20.94 2.28 -5.93
C LYS A 686 20.24 1.03 -6.49
N GLU A 687 20.29 -0.10 -5.80
CA GLU A 687 19.64 -1.34 -6.27
C GLU A 687 18.13 -1.26 -6.05
N ALA A 688 17.69 -0.75 -4.90
CA ALA A 688 16.28 -0.48 -4.63
C ALA A 688 15.70 0.59 -5.58
N GLN A 689 16.46 1.65 -5.90
CA GLN A 689 16.06 2.64 -6.91
C GLN A 689 15.86 2.00 -8.29
N ASP A 690 16.83 1.23 -8.79
CA ASP A 690 16.72 0.52 -10.08
C ASP A 690 15.59 -0.52 -10.08
N LYS A 691 15.44 -1.31 -9.02
CA LYS A 691 14.36 -2.29 -8.82
C LYS A 691 12.96 -1.64 -8.80
N TYR A 692 12.84 -0.41 -8.30
CA TYR A 692 11.59 0.35 -8.35
C TYR A 692 11.29 0.88 -9.76
N LEU A 693 12.28 1.38 -10.50
CA LEU A 693 12.11 1.74 -11.91
C LEU A 693 11.67 0.52 -12.74
N ARG A 694 12.27 -0.65 -12.48
CA ARG A 694 11.91 -1.94 -13.10
C ARG A 694 10.52 -2.47 -12.71
N ARG A 695 9.81 -1.85 -11.76
CA ARG A 695 8.47 -2.26 -11.30
C ARG A 695 7.38 -1.24 -11.61
N ALA A 696 7.64 0.04 -11.37
CA ALA A 696 6.65 1.11 -11.45
C ALA A 696 6.62 1.85 -12.80
N VAL A 697 7.66 1.71 -13.63
CA VAL A 697 7.91 2.56 -14.83
C VAL A 697 8.18 1.71 -16.09
N THR A 698 8.01 0.39 -16.02
CA THR A 698 8.59 -0.56 -16.99
C THR A 698 7.72 -0.86 -18.21
N ALA A 699 8.32 -0.73 -19.39
CA ALA A 699 8.67 -1.88 -20.26
C ALA A 699 9.15 -1.38 -21.63
N THR A 700 8.38 -0.48 -22.25
CA THR A 700 8.58 0.03 -23.62
C THR A 700 9.57 1.18 -23.75
N GLN A 701 10.09 1.72 -22.63
CA GLN A 701 10.84 2.98 -22.60
C GLN A 701 12.12 2.93 -21.75
N GLY A 702 13.04 2.01 -22.06
CA GLY A 702 14.35 1.90 -21.38
C GLY A 702 15.21 3.18 -21.38
N LYS A 703 14.90 4.14 -22.26
CA LYS A 703 15.55 5.47 -22.29
C LYS A 703 15.28 6.28 -21.01
N VAL A 704 14.04 6.32 -20.54
CA VAL A 704 13.65 7.10 -19.35
C VAL A 704 14.30 6.55 -18.09
N SER A 705 14.40 5.22 -17.96
CA SER A 705 15.06 4.60 -16.80
C SER A 705 16.55 4.87 -16.71
N GLU A 706 17.25 5.10 -17.83
CA GLU A 706 18.66 5.48 -17.80
C GLU A 706 18.86 7.00 -17.62
N GLU A 707 18.02 7.84 -18.22
CA GLU A 707 18.03 9.30 -18.00
C GLU A 707 17.80 9.65 -16.52
N VAL A 708 16.84 8.98 -15.88
CA VAL A 708 16.54 9.12 -14.44
C VAL A 708 17.74 8.77 -13.55
N LYS A 709 18.57 7.78 -13.96
CA LYS A 709 19.80 7.39 -13.26
C LYS A 709 20.91 8.40 -13.49
N GLU A 710 21.19 8.76 -14.74
CA GLU A 710 22.23 9.72 -15.14
C GLU A 710 22.08 11.04 -14.35
N TRP A 711 20.85 11.55 -14.25
CA TRP A 711 20.56 12.79 -13.54
C TRP A 711 20.76 12.68 -12.01
N LEU A 712 20.68 11.49 -11.42
CA LEU A 712 21.02 11.26 -9.99
C LEU A 712 22.53 11.10 -9.78
N GLU A 713 23.26 10.57 -10.75
CA GLU A 713 24.73 10.53 -10.68
C GLU A 713 25.35 11.92 -10.87
N ASP A 714 24.78 12.74 -11.76
CA ASP A 714 25.14 14.15 -11.96
C ASP A 714 24.75 15.06 -10.78
N ASN A 715 23.75 14.68 -9.98
CA ASN A 715 23.24 15.51 -8.88
C ASN A 715 23.28 14.80 -7.51
N PRO A 716 24.43 14.89 -6.80
CA PRO A 716 24.61 14.24 -5.49
C PRO A 716 23.69 14.71 -4.36
N VAL A 717 22.93 15.82 -4.51
CA VAL A 717 21.95 16.27 -3.51
C VAL A 717 20.58 15.65 -3.78
N LEU A 718 20.15 15.64 -5.04
CA LEU A 718 18.94 14.95 -5.48
C LEU A 718 19.03 13.44 -5.18
N ALA A 719 20.21 12.84 -5.32
CA ALA A 719 20.48 11.46 -4.91
C ALA A 719 20.16 11.14 -3.44
N ASP A 720 20.39 12.07 -2.49
CA ASP A 720 20.03 11.85 -1.07
C ASP A 720 18.56 12.09 -0.79
N LEU A 721 17.94 13.07 -1.45
CA LEU A 721 16.50 13.28 -1.35
C LEU A 721 15.80 11.98 -1.82
N CYS A 722 16.26 11.42 -2.94
CA CYS A 722 15.85 10.13 -3.47
C CYS A 722 16.32 8.90 -2.66
N GLN A 723 17.06 9.06 -1.55
CA GLN A 723 17.18 7.98 -0.56
C GLN A 723 15.83 7.73 0.13
N ALA A 724 14.97 8.74 0.27
CA ALA A 724 13.60 8.57 0.74
C ALA A 724 12.71 8.01 -0.41
N PRO A 725 12.12 6.81 -0.27
CA PRO A 725 11.25 6.17 -1.28
C PRO A 725 10.18 7.08 -1.86
N LEU A 726 9.52 7.93 -1.05
CA LEU A 726 8.51 8.86 -1.56
C LEU A 726 9.11 9.97 -2.45
N PHE A 727 10.28 10.51 -2.11
CA PHE A 727 10.95 11.47 -2.99
C PHE A 727 11.39 10.81 -4.30
N PHE A 728 11.90 9.58 -4.23
CA PHE A 728 12.24 8.82 -5.44
C PHE A 728 11.03 8.49 -6.31
N ALA A 729 9.90 8.09 -5.72
CA ALA A 729 8.66 7.86 -6.46
C ALA A 729 8.14 9.16 -7.13
N LEU A 730 8.10 10.28 -6.39
CA LEU A 730 7.72 11.58 -6.95
C LEU A 730 8.67 12.01 -8.08
N TYR A 731 9.97 11.76 -7.93
CA TYR A 731 10.99 12.04 -8.93
C TYR A 731 10.84 11.18 -10.20
N ALA A 732 10.82 9.85 -10.06
CA ALA A 732 10.80 8.88 -11.16
C ALA A 732 9.53 8.91 -12.02
N HIS A 733 8.43 9.46 -11.49
CA HIS A 733 7.21 9.71 -12.27
C HIS A 733 7.17 11.13 -12.86
N ALA A 734 7.60 12.17 -12.14
CA ALA A 734 7.61 13.55 -12.65
C ALA A 734 8.77 13.87 -13.61
N SER A 735 9.76 12.97 -13.73
CA SER A 735 10.85 13.02 -14.72
C SER A 735 10.40 12.65 -16.13
N GLN A 736 9.23 12.02 -16.28
CA GLN A 736 8.66 11.67 -17.58
C GLN A 736 8.30 12.93 -18.40
N ASP A 737 8.08 14.06 -17.72
CA ASP A 737 7.45 15.25 -18.32
C ASP A 737 8.41 16.40 -18.64
N ARG A 738 9.47 16.66 -17.83
CA ARG A 738 10.41 17.78 -18.08
C ARG A 738 11.82 17.55 -17.49
N GLU A 739 12.83 17.97 -18.25
CA GLU A 739 14.26 17.96 -17.89
C GLU A 739 14.63 18.80 -16.64
N ASN A 740 13.77 19.75 -16.24
CA ASN A 740 14.05 20.73 -15.19
C ASN A 740 14.36 20.10 -13.81
N LEU A 741 13.97 18.85 -13.57
CA LEU A 741 14.31 18.11 -12.35
C LEU A 741 15.81 17.93 -12.15
N LYS A 742 16.60 17.77 -13.22
CA LYS A 742 18.06 17.55 -13.15
C LYS A 742 18.77 18.62 -12.30
N ASN A 743 18.26 19.85 -12.32
CA ASN A 743 18.84 21.02 -11.65
C ASN A 743 18.33 21.25 -10.21
N CYS A 744 17.57 20.32 -9.61
CA CYS A 744 17.08 20.45 -8.24
C CYS A 744 18.20 20.33 -7.21
N ASN A 745 18.63 21.46 -6.63
CA ASN A 745 19.74 21.55 -5.68
C ASN A 745 19.32 21.71 -4.21
N SER A 746 18.02 21.72 -3.91
CA SER A 746 17.48 21.71 -2.54
C SER A 746 16.12 21.02 -2.48
N ALA A 747 15.68 20.65 -1.26
CA ALA A 747 14.37 20.03 -1.09
C ALA A 747 13.24 21.00 -1.48
N THR A 748 13.43 22.30 -1.23
CA THR A 748 12.47 23.34 -1.60
C THR A 748 12.31 23.46 -3.11
N VAL A 749 13.41 23.46 -3.88
CA VAL A 749 13.36 23.54 -5.34
C VAL A 749 12.67 22.29 -5.92
N PHE A 750 13.00 21.11 -5.39
CA PHE A 750 12.35 19.85 -5.77
C PHE A 750 10.85 19.87 -5.49
N PHE A 751 10.43 20.16 -4.25
CA PHE A 751 9.03 20.07 -3.85
C PHE A 751 8.15 21.13 -4.55
N ARG A 752 8.70 22.33 -4.80
CA ARG A 752 8.06 23.36 -5.64
C ARG A 752 7.77 22.85 -7.05
N TYR A 753 8.74 22.16 -7.66
CA TYR A 753 8.57 21.58 -8.99
C TYR A 753 7.50 20.47 -8.97
N ILE A 754 7.56 19.55 -8.00
CA ILE A 754 6.56 18.48 -7.85
C ILE A 754 5.14 19.04 -7.71
N VAL A 755 4.92 20.02 -6.83
CA VAL A 755 3.59 20.66 -6.68
C VAL A 755 3.14 21.35 -7.97
N SER A 756 4.07 21.97 -8.72
CA SER A 756 3.77 22.53 -10.05
C SER A 756 3.38 21.47 -11.08
N CYS A 757 4.04 20.31 -11.10
CA CYS A 757 3.70 19.22 -12.02
C CYS A 757 2.30 18.66 -11.71
N ILE A 758 2.04 18.27 -10.46
CA ILE A 758 0.75 17.68 -10.04
C ILE A 758 -0.42 18.60 -10.44
N LYS A 759 -0.28 19.93 -10.24
CA LYS A 759 -1.27 20.91 -10.72
C LYS A 759 -1.39 20.90 -12.25
N SER A 760 -0.28 20.98 -12.99
CA SER A 760 -0.30 21.08 -14.45
C SER A 760 -0.80 19.83 -15.19
N HIS A 761 -0.68 18.63 -14.63
CA HIS A 761 -1.30 17.42 -15.20
C HIS A 761 -2.82 17.46 -15.16
N THR A 762 -3.39 18.12 -14.15
CA THR A 762 -4.84 18.27 -14.04
C THR A 762 -5.35 19.28 -15.07
N THR A 763 -4.63 20.39 -15.28
CA THR A 763 -4.98 21.40 -16.30
C THR A 763 -4.80 20.91 -17.74
N ALA A 764 -3.87 19.99 -17.98
CA ALA A 764 -3.67 19.37 -19.30
C ALA A 764 -4.73 18.31 -19.65
N LYS A 765 -5.56 17.87 -18.68
CA LYS A 765 -6.72 16.99 -18.89
C LYS A 765 -8.05 17.75 -18.96
N SER A 766 -8.04 19.09 -18.91
CA SER A 766 -9.22 19.95 -19.06
C SER A 766 -9.09 20.79 -20.33
N ASP A 767 -9.97 20.59 -21.31
CA ASP A 767 -9.89 21.18 -22.66
C ASP A 767 -10.32 22.67 -22.71
N ASP A 768 -10.42 23.32 -21.54
CA ASP A 768 -10.82 24.72 -21.39
C ASP A 768 -9.63 25.67 -21.52
N ASN A 769 -9.66 26.51 -22.56
CA ASN A 769 -8.64 27.54 -22.84
C ASN A 769 -8.67 28.73 -21.85
N TYR A 770 -9.25 28.54 -20.67
CA TYR A 770 -9.42 29.53 -19.59
C TYR A 770 -8.49 29.29 -18.39
N VAL A 771 -7.84 28.11 -18.30
CA VAL A 771 -7.06 27.67 -17.12
C VAL A 771 -5.62 28.23 -17.10
N SER A 772 -5.38 29.37 -17.76
CA SER A 772 -4.10 30.11 -17.71
C SER A 772 -3.90 30.93 -16.42
N LYS A 773 -4.86 30.87 -15.49
CA LYS A 773 -4.84 31.53 -14.17
C LYS A 773 -5.33 30.61 -13.03
N ILE A 774 -4.60 29.53 -12.76
CA ILE A 774 -4.55 28.98 -11.39
C ILE A 774 -3.62 29.91 -10.57
N ASP A 775 -4.12 31.11 -10.29
CA ASP A 775 -3.41 32.15 -9.55
C ASP A 775 -3.21 31.74 -8.07
N LEU A 776 -2.13 32.24 -7.44
CA LEU A 776 -1.70 31.87 -6.08
C LEU A 776 -2.70 32.21 -4.95
N VAL A 777 -3.84 32.83 -5.27
CA VAL A 777 -4.84 33.34 -4.33
C VAL A 777 -5.37 32.24 -3.39
N ASN A 778 -5.64 31.04 -3.93
CA ASN A 778 -6.21 29.93 -3.15
C ASN A 778 -5.16 29.17 -2.33
N ASP A 779 -3.90 29.14 -2.79
CA ASP A 779 -2.80 28.50 -2.04
C ASP A 779 -2.54 29.20 -0.71
N ASN A 780 -2.75 30.52 -0.62
CA ASN A 780 -2.58 31.27 0.63
C ASN A 780 -3.53 30.80 1.75
N ILE A 781 -4.80 30.51 1.42
CA ILE A 781 -5.79 30.04 2.41
C ILE A 781 -5.46 28.61 2.84
N LEU A 782 -5.08 27.73 1.90
CA LEU A 782 -4.62 26.37 2.22
C LEU A 782 -3.33 26.38 3.06
N SER A 783 -2.45 27.36 2.82
CA SER A 783 -1.21 27.57 3.58
C SER A 783 -1.46 28.02 5.02
N GLU A 784 -2.39 28.96 5.25
CA GLU A 784 -2.84 29.32 6.60
C GLU A 784 -3.48 28.11 7.30
N VAL A 785 -4.35 27.38 6.62
CA VAL A 785 -5.01 26.18 7.17
C VAL A 785 -3.99 25.12 7.58
N ALA A 786 -2.98 24.84 6.74
CA ALA A 786 -1.91 23.90 7.06
C ALA A 786 -1.05 24.35 8.25
N TYR A 787 -0.66 25.64 8.29
CA TYR A 787 0.08 26.21 9.42
C TYR A 787 -0.70 26.12 10.73
N LEU A 788 -2.01 26.41 10.72
CA LEU A 788 -2.86 26.34 11.90
C LEU A 788 -3.09 24.90 12.39
N ASP A 789 -3.09 23.90 11.50
CA ASP A 789 -3.20 22.49 11.85
C ASP A 789 -1.92 21.96 12.53
N LEU A 790 -0.74 22.34 12.01
CA LEU A 790 0.55 21.98 12.64
C LEU A 790 0.78 22.68 13.99
N THR A 791 0.31 23.92 14.17
CA THR A 791 0.55 24.70 15.41
C THR A 791 -0.46 24.45 16.52
N ARG A 792 -1.74 24.16 16.25
CA ARG A 792 -2.79 24.11 17.27
C ARG A 792 -2.80 22.82 18.11
N ARG A 793 -1.72 22.61 18.88
CA ARG A 793 -1.61 21.63 19.99
C ARG A 793 -2.01 20.19 19.64
N ARG A 794 -1.65 19.72 18.44
CA ARG A 794 -1.70 18.30 18.07
C ARG A 794 -3.06 17.60 18.27
N VAL A 795 -4.17 18.34 18.25
CA VAL A 795 -5.43 17.71 17.85
C VAL A 795 -5.32 17.50 16.35
N LEU A 796 -5.27 16.25 15.91
CA LEU A 796 -5.40 15.95 14.49
C LEU A 796 -6.82 16.35 14.06
N SER A 797 -6.91 17.55 13.48
CA SER A 797 -8.09 18.07 12.82
C SER A 797 -8.10 17.59 11.38
N ASP A 798 -8.29 16.28 11.21
CA ASP A 798 -9.00 15.74 10.05
C ASP A 798 -10.21 16.64 9.78
N TRP A 799 -10.20 17.41 8.68
CA TRP A 799 -11.13 18.54 8.53
C TRP A 799 -12.47 18.06 7.97
N LYS A 800 -13.56 18.27 8.69
CA LYS A 800 -14.91 18.04 8.15
C LYS A 800 -15.09 18.81 6.84
N ARG A 801 -15.53 18.11 5.79
CA ARG A 801 -15.64 18.64 4.42
C ARG A 801 -16.35 20.00 4.37
N ASP A 802 -17.44 20.17 5.14
CA ASP A 802 -18.17 21.43 5.28
C ASP A 802 -17.38 22.57 5.92
N GLU A 803 -16.53 22.29 6.91
CA GLU A 803 -15.76 23.30 7.63
C GLU A 803 -14.59 23.82 6.78
N LEU A 804 -13.98 22.94 6.00
CA LEU A 804 -12.93 23.31 5.05
C LEU A 804 -13.50 23.99 3.79
N SER A 805 -14.64 23.50 3.28
CA SER A 805 -15.39 24.12 2.17
C SER A 805 -15.79 25.56 2.48
N LYS A 806 -16.20 25.85 3.73
CA LYS A 806 -16.48 27.22 4.20
C LYS A 806 -15.25 28.15 4.26
N LYS A 807 -14.02 27.62 4.22
CA LYS A 807 -12.77 28.41 4.16
C LYS A 807 -12.22 28.56 2.75
N LEU A 808 -12.12 27.46 2.00
CA LEU A 808 -11.51 27.43 0.66
C LEU A 808 -12.49 27.81 -0.46
N GLY A 809 -13.80 27.66 -0.23
CA GLY A 809 -14.80 27.54 -1.28
C GLY A 809 -14.96 26.09 -1.75
N LYS A 810 -16.19 25.71 -2.14
CA LYS A 810 -16.52 24.33 -2.54
C LYS A 810 -15.69 23.87 -3.73
N ASP A 811 -15.61 24.70 -4.76
CA ASP A 811 -15.00 24.33 -6.04
C ASP A 811 -13.46 24.26 -5.91
N THR A 812 -12.87 25.14 -5.10
CA THR A 812 -11.47 25.10 -4.69
C THR A 812 -11.12 23.82 -3.92
N LEU A 813 -11.96 23.41 -2.97
CA LEU A 813 -11.77 22.17 -2.22
C LEU A 813 -11.85 20.96 -3.16
N GLU A 814 -12.84 20.94 -4.06
CA GLU A 814 -12.98 19.87 -5.05
C GLU A 814 -11.77 19.82 -5.99
N GLN A 815 -11.26 20.97 -6.46
CA GLN A 815 -10.01 21.03 -7.23
C GLN A 815 -8.83 20.42 -6.47
N TYR A 816 -8.61 20.73 -5.19
CA TYR A 816 -7.51 20.12 -4.43
C TYR A 816 -7.65 18.60 -4.22
N VAL A 817 -8.88 18.06 -4.20
CA VAL A 817 -9.18 16.61 -4.17
C VAL A 817 -9.07 15.97 -5.57
N GLN A 818 -9.45 16.70 -6.62
CA GLN A 818 -9.31 16.30 -8.02
C GLN A 818 -7.83 16.21 -8.43
N VAL A 819 -7.03 17.19 -8.02
CA VAL A 819 -5.56 17.25 -8.16
C VAL A 819 -4.86 16.25 -7.21
N GLY A 820 -5.53 15.82 -6.14
CA GLY A 820 -5.02 14.84 -5.18
C GLY A 820 -4.02 15.40 -4.15
N ILE A 821 -3.91 16.72 -4.01
CA ILE A 821 -3.17 17.36 -2.91
C ILE A 821 -3.85 17.06 -1.57
N LEU A 822 -5.19 17.10 -1.58
CA LEU A 822 -6.05 16.65 -0.49
C LEU A 822 -6.67 15.30 -0.86
N ARG A 823 -7.01 14.52 0.17
CA ARG A 823 -7.79 13.28 0.07
C ARG A 823 -8.86 13.25 1.15
N GLU A 824 -9.92 12.50 0.88
CA GLU A 824 -10.90 12.12 1.90
C GLU A 824 -10.45 10.82 2.57
N GLU A 825 -10.77 10.64 3.84
CA GLU A 825 -10.73 9.35 4.53
C GLU A 825 -11.96 9.27 5.44
N GLU A 826 -12.45 8.04 5.65
CA GLU A 826 -13.56 7.79 6.56
C GLU A 826 -13.06 7.68 8.00
N THR A 827 -13.73 8.38 8.91
CA THR A 827 -13.45 8.38 10.35
C THR A 827 -14.71 8.09 11.15
N ILE A 828 -14.52 7.59 12.37
CA ILE A 828 -15.60 7.23 13.30
C ILE A 828 -15.55 8.18 14.49
N GLN A 829 -16.68 8.78 14.83
CA GLN A 829 -16.87 9.65 15.99
C GLN A 829 -17.77 8.93 16.99
N VAL A 830 -17.20 8.54 18.13
CA VAL A 830 -17.94 7.94 19.25
C VAL A 830 -18.52 9.04 20.13
N SER A 831 -19.77 8.87 20.56
CA SER A 831 -20.55 9.88 21.30
C SER A 831 -20.95 9.39 22.69
N ASP A 832 -20.16 9.75 23.72
CA ASP A 832 -20.40 9.38 25.13
C ASP A 832 -21.49 10.22 25.82
N VAL A 833 -22.42 10.82 25.07
CA VAL A 833 -23.46 11.69 25.64
C VAL A 833 -24.54 10.83 26.33
N PRO A 834 -24.81 11.01 27.63
CA PRO A 834 -25.84 10.23 28.32
C PRO A 834 -27.23 10.52 27.76
N GLY A 835 -27.83 9.54 27.08
CA GLY A 835 -29.20 9.61 26.54
C GLY A 835 -29.34 9.63 25.02
N THR A 836 -28.25 9.54 24.24
CA THR A 836 -28.34 9.19 22.81
C THR A 836 -28.83 7.76 22.62
N LEU A 837 -29.46 7.48 21.48
CA LEU A 837 -29.86 6.12 21.09
C LEU A 837 -28.64 5.27 20.73
N ALA A 838 -28.80 3.94 20.77
CA ALA A 838 -27.74 2.99 20.39
C ALA A 838 -27.21 3.22 18.96
N SER A 839 -28.07 3.67 18.05
CA SER A 839 -27.76 4.06 16.67
C SER A 839 -27.08 5.42 16.51
N GLU A 840 -26.97 6.21 17.58
CA GLU A 840 -26.38 7.57 17.58
C GLU A 840 -25.01 7.62 18.28
N HIS A 841 -24.63 6.58 19.02
CA HIS A 841 -23.32 6.50 19.70
C HIS A 841 -22.13 6.39 18.73
N ILE A 842 -22.34 5.96 17.49
CA ILE A 842 -21.30 5.76 16.48
C ILE A 842 -21.70 6.55 15.22
N LYS A 843 -21.01 7.65 14.93
CA LYS A 843 -21.25 8.45 13.73
C LYS A 843 -20.06 8.37 12.77
N LEU A 844 -20.35 8.03 11.51
CA LEU A 844 -19.40 8.10 10.41
C LEU A 844 -19.24 9.55 9.93
N THR A 845 -18.01 9.94 9.62
CA THR A 845 -17.66 11.25 9.06
C THR A 845 -16.59 11.11 7.99
N TYR A 846 -16.76 11.82 6.86
CA TYR A 846 -15.69 12.00 5.88
C TYR A 846 -14.91 13.27 6.23
N GLU A 847 -13.60 13.10 6.41
CA GLU A 847 -12.72 14.18 6.83
C GLU A 847 -11.52 14.30 5.88
N ILE A 848 -11.21 15.54 5.51
CA ILE A 848 -10.22 15.93 4.52
C ILE A 848 -8.86 16.10 5.20
N ARG A 849 -7.80 15.59 4.57
CA ARG A 849 -6.41 16.00 4.86
C ARG A 849 -5.50 15.82 3.66
N PHE A 850 -4.27 16.32 3.77
CA PHE A 850 -3.24 16.16 2.76
C PHE A 850 -2.93 14.69 2.43
N TYR A 851 -2.60 14.43 1.16
CA TYR A 851 -2.18 13.11 0.68
C TYR A 851 -1.03 12.51 1.50
N HIS A 852 -0.03 13.32 1.86
CA HIS A 852 1.08 12.95 2.75
C HIS A 852 1.55 14.17 3.56
N LYS A 853 2.09 13.95 4.76
CA LYS A 853 2.46 15.00 5.74
C LYS A 853 3.44 16.04 5.18
N LEU A 854 4.31 15.68 4.23
CA LEU A 854 5.18 16.63 3.51
C LEU A 854 4.43 17.70 2.71
N PHE A 855 3.21 17.42 2.22
CA PHE A 855 2.38 18.44 1.58
C PHE A 855 1.82 19.42 2.63
N SER A 856 1.47 18.94 3.84
CA SER A 856 1.12 19.84 4.96
C SER A 856 2.30 20.72 5.35
N GLU A 857 3.48 20.11 5.52
CA GLU A 857 4.72 20.84 5.84
C GLU A 857 5.10 21.85 4.71
N TRP A 858 4.80 21.54 3.43
CA TRP A 858 4.94 22.47 2.29
C TRP A 858 3.97 23.65 2.32
N TYR A 859 2.67 23.43 2.48
CA TYR A 859 1.70 24.53 2.52
C TYR A 859 1.90 25.40 3.77
N ALA A 860 2.14 24.80 4.94
CA ALA A 860 2.50 25.55 6.15
C ALA A 860 3.78 26.40 5.95
N ALA A 861 4.78 25.89 5.23
CA ALA A 861 6.00 26.64 4.93
C ALA A 861 5.77 27.88 4.07
N ASN A 862 4.80 27.85 3.13
CA ASN A 862 4.48 29.02 2.32
C ASN A 862 3.87 30.15 3.18
N TYR A 863 3.03 29.82 4.16
CA TYR A 863 2.52 30.79 5.13
C TYR A 863 3.64 31.35 6.02
N VAL A 864 4.51 30.48 6.57
CA VAL A 864 5.66 30.91 7.39
C VAL A 864 6.61 31.81 6.58
N ALA A 865 6.89 31.46 5.33
CA ALA A 865 7.75 32.24 4.44
C ALA A 865 7.20 33.64 4.17
N ASP A 866 5.90 33.77 3.85
CA ASP A 866 5.25 35.06 3.59
C ASP A 866 5.22 35.94 4.86
N ARG A 867 4.78 35.37 6.00
CA ARG A 867 4.71 36.09 7.27
C ARG A 867 6.07 36.58 7.76
N LEU A 868 7.15 35.82 7.52
CA LEU A 868 8.52 36.16 7.90
C LEU A 868 9.32 36.88 6.80
N ALA A 869 8.74 37.13 5.62
CA ALA A 869 9.40 37.83 4.51
C ALA A 869 9.68 39.32 4.77
N THR A 870 8.92 39.95 5.69
CA THR A 870 8.95 41.42 5.84
C THR A 870 10.20 41.89 6.59
N ALA A 871 10.79 43.00 6.15
CA ALA A 871 12.03 43.55 6.73
C ALA A 871 11.85 44.17 8.14
N SER A 872 10.67 44.02 8.76
CA SER A 872 10.26 44.66 10.01
C SER A 872 9.81 43.67 11.10
N VAL A 873 9.82 42.35 10.87
CA VAL A 873 9.41 41.36 11.88
C VAL A 873 10.35 41.41 13.09
N THR A 874 9.77 41.54 14.28
CA THR A 874 10.48 41.54 15.56
C THR A 874 10.84 40.11 16.00
N PRO A 875 11.92 39.89 16.78
CA PRO A 875 12.24 38.57 17.33
C PRO A 875 11.09 37.93 18.12
N GLU A 876 10.27 38.75 18.77
CA GLU A 876 9.04 38.34 19.45
C GLU A 876 7.99 37.77 18.48
N GLU A 877 7.74 38.42 17.35
CA GLU A 877 6.83 37.91 16.30
C GLU A 877 7.39 36.65 15.61
N VAL A 878 8.72 36.56 15.43
CA VAL A 878 9.36 35.32 14.93
C VAL A 878 9.12 34.17 15.92
N SER A 879 9.21 34.42 17.22
CA SER A 879 8.91 33.43 18.26
C SER A 879 7.42 33.04 18.24
N GLU A 880 6.50 34.00 18.15
CA GLU A 880 5.05 33.73 18.11
C GLU A 880 4.63 32.88 16.88
N ILE A 881 5.37 32.97 15.78
CA ILE A 881 5.13 32.17 14.56
C ILE A 881 5.77 30.77 14.63
N LEU A 882 6.80 30.57 15.45
CA LEU A 882 7.63 29.35 15.46
C LEU A 882 7.60 28.55 16.78
N GLU A 883 7.00 29.06 17.86
CA GLU A 883 7.06 28.40 19.19
C GLU A 883 6.28 27.08 19.28
N ASP A 884 5.17 26.94 18.55
CA ASP A 884 4.41 25.68 18.46
C ASP A 884 4.97 24.70 17.39
N LEU A 885 5.91 25.14 16.53
CA LEU A 885 6.50 24.32 15.45
C LEU A 885 7.78 23.63 15.91
N GLU A 886 7.66 22.48 16.57
CA GLU A 886 8.81 21.70 17.07
C GLU A 886 9.75 21.23 15.92
N PRO A 887 11.02 21.70 15.82
CA PRO A 887 11.89 21.44 14.66
C PRO A 887 12.10 19.96 14.33
N SER A 888 12.16 19.11 15.35
CA SER A 888 12.27 17.65 15.27
C SER A 888 11.11 16.97 14.53
N THR A 889 9.94 17.63 14.44
CA THR A 889 8.72 17.10 13.80
C THR A 889 8.27 17.91 12.60
N CYS A 890 8.63 19.19 12.53
CA CYS A 890 8.27 20.11 11.44
C CYS A 890 9.49 20.48 10.57
N GLN A 891 10.50 19.61 10.47
CA GLN A 891 11.79 19.93 9.83
C GLN A 891 11.65 20.44 8.38
N TYR A 892 10.64 19.97 7.62
CA TYR A 892 10.43 20.44 6.25
C TYR A 892 9.73 21.81 6.21
N VAL A 893 8.92 22.17 7.22
CA VAL A 893 8.36 23.53 7.34
C VAL A 893 9.49 24.56 7.37
N TYR A 894 10.48 24.35 8.25
CA TYR A 894 11.65 25.21 8.39
C TYR A 894 12.47 25.30 7.10
N ARG A 895 12.80 24.15 6.49
CA ARG A 895 13.61 24.08 5.27
C ARG A 895 12.92 24.74 4.08
N PHE A 896 11.68 24.38 3.81
CA PHE A 896 10.88 24.96 2.73
C PHE A 896 10.68 26.47 2.94
N ALA A 897 10.35 26.91 4.15
CA ALA A 897 10.13 28.33 4.43
C ALA A 897 11.40 29.17 4.24
N CYS A 898 12.58 28.59 4.53
CA CYS A 898 13.85 29.18 4.17
C CYS A 898 13.98 29.28 2.65
N GLY A 899 14.04 28.16 1.92
CA GLY A 899 14.30 28.16 0.47
C GLY A 899 13.30 28.99 -0.36
N LEU A 900 12.07 29.19 0.14
CA LEU A 900 11.05 30.07 -0.43
C LEU A 900 11.39 31.57 -0.30
N ASN A 901 11.97 32.03 0.81
CA ASN A 901 12.21 33.45 1.05
C ASN A 901 13.48 33.75 1.89
N PRO A 902 14.50 34.45 1.34
CA PRO A 902 15.74 34.76 2.07
C PRO A 902 15.57 35.64 3.33
N GLY A 903 14.52 36.46 3.40
CA GLY A 903 14.16 37.22 4.59
C GLY A 903 13.68 36.30 5.71
N ALA A 904 12.74 35.40 5.37
CA ALA A 904 12.26 34.36 6.28
C ALA A 904 13.41 33.44 6.74
N ALA A 905 14.29 33.03 5.83
CA ALA A 905 15.48 32.23 6.16
C ALA A 905 16.37 32.92 7.21
N LYS A 906 16.62 34.22 7.06
CA LYS A 906 17.39 35.01 8.04
C LYS A 906 16.69 35.09 9.40
N ALA A 907 15.36 35.17 9.45
CA ALA A 907 14.61 35.12 10.70
C ALA A 907 14.70 33.73 11.35
N ILE A 908 14.37 32.68 10.60
CA ILE A 908 14.37 31.27 11.01
C ILE A 908 15.73 30.82 11.53
N ILE A 909 16.81 31.07 10.78
CA ILE A 909 18.16 30.62 11.17
C ILE A 909 18.60 31.31 12.48
N ASN A 910 18.19 32.55 12.74
CA ASN A 910 18.50 33.23 13.99
C ASN A 910 17.62 32.78 15.17
N TYR A 911 16.37 32.37 14.91
CA TYR A 911 15.53 31.70 15.91
C TYR A 911 16.11 30.33 16.30
N LEU A 912 16.48 29.50 15.32
CA LEU A 912 17.01 28.15 15.55
C LEU A 912 18.31 28.14 16.38
N LYS A 913 19.18 29.15 16.26
CA LYS A 913 20.36 29.32 17.15
C LYS A 913 20.01 29.42 18.65
N GLY A 914 18.77 29.77 18.99
CA GLY A 914 18.27 29.83 20.37
C GLY A 914 17.67 28.53 20.90
N VAL A 915 17.57 27.48 20.08
CA VAL A 915 16.89 26.20 20.40
C VAL A 915 17.93 25.10 20.69
N GLU A 916 17.70 24.24 21.70
CA GLU A 916 18.58 23.08 21.98
C GLU A 916 18.59 22.14 20.76
N GLY A 917 19.77 21.86 20.20
CA GLY A 917 19.92 21.09 18.95
C GLY A 917 19.60 21.87 17.66
N GLY A 918 19.21 23.15 17.76
CA GLY A 918 18.75 23.96 16.64
C GLY A 918 19.80 24.20 15.53
N ASP A 919 21.08 24.04 15.82
CA ASP A 919 22.14 24.16 14.81
C ASP A 919 22.03 23.13 13.68
N GLU A 920 21.63 21.88 13.96
CA GLU A 920 21.45 20.85 12.92
C GLU A 920 20.38 21.29 11.90
N PHE A 921 19.28 21.85 12.40
CA PHE A 921 18.21 22.40 11.57
C PHE A 921 18.62 23.69 10.86
N ALA A 922 19.43 24.54 11.50
CA ALA A 922 19.97 25.75 10.88
C ALA A 922 20.93 25.41 9.71
N ILE A 923 21.77 24.38 9.84
CA ILE A 923 22.65 23.87 8.79
C ILE A 923 21.82 23.37 7.59
N LEU A 924 20.74 22.61 7.84
CA LEU A 924 19.80 22.20 6.78
C LEU A 924 19.15 23.40 6.09
N CYS A 925 18.71 24.42 6.84
CA CYS A 925 18.07 25.62 6.30
C CYS A 925 19.00 26.51 5.46
N ILE A 926 20.28 26.63 5.85
CA ILE A 926 21.30 27.43 5.16
C ILE A 926 21.50 27.01 3.68
N LEU A 927 21.26 25.73 3.38
CA LEU A 927 21.51 25.16 2.04
C LEU A 927 20.26 25.11 1.15
N GLU A 928 19.11 25.58 1.62
CA GLU A 928 17.86 25.49 0.84
C GLU A 928 17.75 26.53 -0.30
N HIS A 929 18.60 27.57 -0.32
CA HIS A 929 18.77 28.45 -1.47
C HIS A 929 20.03 28.13 -2.27
N GLY A 930 19.86 27.89 -3.58
CA GLY A 930 20.98 27.65 -4.48
C GLY A 930 21.92 28.86 -4.67
N GLY A 931 23.22 28.63 -4.46
CA GLY A 931 24.32 29.38 -5.08
C GLY A 931 24.73 30.73 -4.49
N ALA A 932 23.83 31.48 -3.85
CA ALA A 932 24.14 32.84 -3.36
C ALA A 932 24.89 32.84 -2.00
N VAL A 933 26.11 32.30 -1.94
CA VAL A 933 26.85 32.08 -0.66
C VAL A 933 26.97 33.36 0.20
N ASP A 934 26.97 34.55 -0.37
CA ASP A 934 27.25 35.79 0.36
C ASP A 934 26.18 36.21 1.38
N TYR A 935 24.92 35.76 1.28
CA TYR A 935 23.91 36.03 2.32
C TYR A 935 23.99 35.07 3.53
N ILE A 936 24.74 33.96 3.43
CA ILE A 936 24.93 32.99 4.53
C ILE A 936 26.27 33.12 5.27
N ILE A 937 27.21 33.95 4.81
CA ILE A 937 28.56 34.05 5.41
C ILE A 937 28.50 34.32 6.93
N ASP A 938 27.63 35.22 7.39
CA ASP A 938 27.46 35.52 8.82
C ASP A 938 26.98 34.29 9.61
N ASN A 939 26.05 33.52 9.05
CA ASN A 939 25.48 32.32 9.68
C ASN A 939 26.47 31.15 9.69
N VAL A 940 27.19 30.92 8.58
CA VAL A 940 28.27 29.93 8.51
C VAL A 940 29.39 30.29 9.48
N THR A 941 29.75 31.58 9.58
CA THR A 941 30.78 32.05 10.53
C THR A 941 30.38 31.83 12.00
N ASP A 942 29.12 32.07 12.35
CA ASP A 942 28.58 31.81 13.69
C ASP A 942 28.61 30.31 14.04
N ILE A 943 28.13 29.44 13.15
CA ILE A 943 28.12 27.98 13.35
C ILE A 943 29.55 27.43 13.42
N CYS A 944 30.42 27.85 12.49
CA CYS A 944 31.84 27.46 12.48
C CYS A 944 32.66 28.02 13.66
N SER A 945 32.13 28.98 14.44
CA SER A 945 32.77 29.43 15.67
C SER A 945 32.63 28.45 16.84
N ARG A 946 31.70 27.48 16.72
CA ARG A 946 31.33 26.49 17.73
C ARG A 946 31.82 25.09 17.33
N GLU A 947 31.51 24.07 18.14
CA GLU A 947 31.82 22.67 17.82
C GLU A 947 30.77 22.13 16.85
N ILE A 948 31.20 21.74 15.65
CA ILE A 948 30.35 21.11 14.63
C ILE A 948 30.44 19.60 14.79
N GLN A 949 29.30 18.90 14.80
CA GLN A 949 29.24 17.44 14.93
C GLN A 949 28.79 16.76 13.62
N ILE A 950 29.38 15.59 13.34
CA ILE A 950 28.88 14.61 12.38
C ILE A 950 28.82 13.27 13.13
N GLY A 951 27.64 12.84 13.55
CA GLY A 951 27.41 11.57 14.22
C GLY A 951 26.98 10.46 13.26
N SER A 952 27.30 9.20 13.58
CA SER A 952 26.79 8.03 12.84
C SER A 952 25.26 7.92 12.87
N GLN A 953 24.63 8.52 13.88
CA GLN A 953 23.18 8.57 14.07
C GLN A 953 22.47 9.67 13.26
N ASN A 954 23.19 10.67 12.74
CA ASN A 954 22.58 11.74 11.93
C ASN A 954 22.19 11.18 10.54
N THR A 955 21.09 11.66 9.95
CA THR A 955 20.68 11.24 8.61
C THR A 955 21.77 11.56 7.56
N ARG A 956 21.87 10.75 6.49
CA ARG A 956 22.87 10.94 5.43
C ARG A 956 22.81 12.35 4.81
N LEU A 957 21.59 12.87 4.64
CA LEU A 957 21.35 14.22 4.16
C LEU A 957 21.93 15.28 5.11
N LEU A 958 21.66 15.19 6.41
CA LEU A 958 22.24 16.10 7.42
C LEU A 958 23.77 15.99 7.47
N GLN A 959 24.33 14.77 7.44
CA GLN A 959 25.78 14.59 7.38
C GLN A 959 26.39 15.31 6.16
N ARG A 960 25.75 15.25 4.98
CA ARG A 960 26.20 16.00 3.80
C ARG A 960 26.03 17.50 3.94
N SER A 961 24.94 17.97 4.54
CA SER A 961 24.74 19.39 4.81
C SER A 961 25.84 19.96 5.70
N VAL A 962 26.34 19.18 6.68
CA VAL A 962 27.53 19.54 7.45
C VAL A 962 28.79 19.54 6.59
N VAL A 963 29.02 18.53 5.74
CA VAL A 963 30.17 18.49 4.80
C VAL A 963 30.18 19.72 3.88
N GLN A 964 29.06 20.05 3.24
CA GLN A 964 28.93 21.20 2.34
C GLN A 964 29.14 22.53 3.06
N LEU A 965 28.69 22.67 4.31
CA LEU A 965 28.98 23.86 5.12
C LEU A 965 30.47 23.99 5.45
N LEU A 966 31.18 22.87 5.68
CA LEU A 966 32.63 22.84 5.90
C LEU A 966 33.43 23.12 4.62
N GLU A 967 32.93 22.69 3.45
CA GLU A 967 33.45 23.04 2.13
C GLU A 967 33.29 24.55 1.84
N ILE A 968 32.09 25.10 2.08
CA ILE A 968 31.80 26.54 1.98
C ILE A 968 32.72 27.33 2.92
N ALA A 969 32.87 26.88 4.18
CA ALA A 969 33.77 27.52 5.14
C ALA A 969 35.22 27.48 4.66
N THR A 970 35.68 26.37 4.07
CA THR A 970 37.03 26.26 3.50
C THR A 970 37.22 27.19 2.31
N ALA A 971 36.25 27.23 1.38
CA ALA A 971 36.30 28.07 0.18
C ALA A 971 36.24 29.59 0.49
N LYS A 972 35.46 29.99 1.49
CA LYS A 972 35.34 31.38 1.97
C LYS A 972 36.36 31.76 3.06
N GLN A 973 37.31 30.88 3.39
CA GLN A 973 38.34 31.07 4.43
C GLN A 973 37.79 31.34 5.84
N ILE A 974 36.58 30.84 6.13
CA ILE A 974 35.90 30.94 7.43
C ILE A 974 36.55 29.94 8.41
N PRO A 975 37.14 30.38 9.55
CA PRO A 975 37.90 29.49 10.43
C PRO A 975 37.04 28.57 11.31
N VAL A 976 36.99 27.27 11.01
CA VAL A 976 36.24 26.27 11.78
C VAL A 976 36.93 25.97 13.12
N PHE A 977 36.24 26.21 14.23
CA PHE A 977 36.76 26.01 15.59
C PHE A 977 37.08 24.55 15.89
N ARG A 978 36.11 23.64 15.67
CA ARG A 978 36.30 22.20 15.88
C ARG A 978 35.27 21.39 15.09
N LEU A 979 35.70 20.24 14.58
CA LEU A 979 34.84 19.19 14.04
C LEU A 979 34.91 17.95 14.94
N LEU A 980 33.76 17.42 15.33
CA LEU A 980 33.57 16.19 16.09
C LEU A 980 32.95 15.11 15.19
N LEU A 981 33.71 14.07 14.87
CA LEU A 981 33.21 12.85 14.24
C LEU A 981 32.79 11.88 15.35
N SER A 982 31.49 11.78 15.62
CA SER A 982 30.92 10.95 16.69
C SER A 982 30.53 9.57 16.16
N ASP A 983 31.42 8.59 16.34
CA ASP A 983 31.34 7.24 15.79
C ASP A 983 31.13 7.19 14.25
N SER A 984 31.32 8.29 13.54
CA SER A 984 31.02 8.41 12.11
C SER A 984 32.16 8.04 11.17
N LEU A 985 33.39 7.82 11.68
CA LEU A 985 34.55 7.41 10.89
C LEU A 985 34.41 5.96 10.38
N LYS A 986 34.65 5.74 9.08
CA LYS A 986 34.75 4.41 8.44
C LYS A 986 36.20 4.08 8.08
N SER A 987 36.90 5.00 7.42
CA SER A 987 38.32 4.88 7.07
C SER A 987 38.87 6.24 6.61
N VAL A 988 40.16 6.31 6.27
CA VAL A 988 40.80 7.52 5.74
C VAL A 988 41.49 7.18 4.41
N ASN A 989 41.09 7.84 3.33
CA ASN A 989 41.75 7.72 2.03
C ASN A 989 42.94 8.67 1.96
N VAL A 990 44.08 8.21 2.47
CA VAL A 990 45.37 8.94 2.45
C VAL A 990 45.71 9.50 1.07
N ARG A 991 45.50 8.72 0.00
CA ARG A 991 45.89 9.10 -1.37
C ARG A 991 45.16 10.37 -1.81
N ASN A 992 43.83 10.33 -1.77
CA ASN A 992 43.00 11.48 -2.14
C ASN A 992 43.07 12.61 -1.09
N GLY A 993 43.32 12.28 0.19
CA GLY A 993 43.21 13.21 1.31
C GLY A 993 41.76 13.39 1.80
N GLU A 994 40.99 12.31 1.80
CA GLU A 994 39.57 12.30 2.20
C GLU A 994 39.41 11.47 3.49
N ILE A 995 38.58 11.91 4.45
CA ILE A 995 38.02 11.01 5.46
C ILE A 995 36.76 10.38 4.88
N VAL A 996 36.61 9.06 5.00
CA VAL A 996 35.39 8.33 4.60
C VAL A 996 34.54 8.09 5.85
N LEU A 997 33.29 8.53 5.79
CA LEU A 997 32.29 8.34 6.86
C LEU A 997 31.56 7.00 6.71
N LYS A 998 30.91 6.52 7.77
CA LYS A 998 30.11 5.27 7.75
C LYS A 998 28.95 5.32 6.74
N SER A 999 28.46 6.51 6.43
CA SER A 999 27.48 6.81 5.39
C SER A 999 28.04 6.86 3.95
N ASP A 1000 29.31 6.48 3.75
CA ASP A 1000 30.10 6.60 2.51
C ASP A 1000 30.18 8.01 1.92
N LEU A 1001 29.83 9.02 2.73
CA LEU A 1001 30.21 10.40 2.50
C LEU A 1001 31.72 10.58 2.66
N ARG A 1002 32.27 11.50 1.87
CA ARG A 1002 33.68 11.86 1.94
C ARG A 1002 33.81 13.30 2.44
N LEU A 1003 34.65 13.47 3.45
CA LEU A 1003 35.04 14.78 3.96
C LEU A 1003 36.39 15.15 3.31
N PRO A 1004 36.47 16.24 2.52
CA PRO A 1004 37.70 16.65 1.85
C PRO A 1004 38.71 17.26 2.83
N ILE A 1005 39.83 17.78 2.32
CA ILE A 1005 40.84 18.49 3.11
C ILE A 1005 40.26 19.82 3.62
N LEU A 1006 40.08 19.96 4.93
CA LEU A 1006 39.51 21.16 5.56
C LEU A 1006 40.60 22.15 6.00
N ASN A 1007 41.09 22.98 5.07
CA ASN A 1007 42.20 23.89 5.34
C ASN A 1007 41.92 24.94 6.42
N THR A 1008 40.66 25.26 6.73
CA THR A 1008 40.27 26.21 7.79
C THR A 1008 40.01 25.55 9.15
N LEU A 1009 40.07 24.21 9.26
CA LEU A 1009 39.81 23.48 10.50
C LEU A 1009 40.94 23.65 11.51
N LYS A 1010 40.61 24.06 12.74
CA LYS A 1010 41.59 24.24 13.84
C LYS A 1010 41.78 22.99 14.71
N ALA A 1011 40.73 22.21 14.92
CA ALA A 1011 40.77 20.99 15.74
C ALA A 1011 39.86 19.89 15.19
N LEU A 1012 40.39 18.67 15.09
CA LEU A 1012 39.63 17.46 14.75
C LEU A 1012 39.48 16.61 16.01
N TRP A 1013 38.26 16.18 16.31
CA TRP A 1013 37.94 15.25 17.38
C TRP A 1013 37.30 14.01 16.76
N LEU A 1014 37.89 12.85 17.02
CA LEU A 1014 37.41 11.53 16.59
C LEU A 1014 36.95 10.77 17.83
N ASP A 1015 35.64 10.58 17.96
CA ASP A 1015 35.07 9.73 19.01
C ASP A 1015 34.78 8.35 18.43
N ILE A 1016 35.54 7.33 18.82
CA ILE A 1016 35.58 6.02 18.15
C ILE A 1016 35.22 4.93 19.17
N THR A 1017 33.95 4.95 19.56
CA THR A 1017 33.35 4.22 20.67
C THR A 1017 33.64 2.72 20.65
N GLY A 1018 34.35 2.24 21.69
CA GLY A 1018 34.58 0.81 21.95
C GLY A 1018 35.66 0.16 21.10
N CYS A 1019 36.31 0.90 20.19
CA CYS A 1019 37.33 0.35 19.29
C CYS A 1019 38.74 0.35 19.91
N ARG A 1020 39.57 -0.62 19.51
CA ARG A 1020 41.02 -0.61 19.73
C ARG A 1020 41.73 -0.37 18.40
N LEU A 1021 42.33 0.81 18.29
CA LEU A 1021 43.02 1.29 17.10
C LEU A 1021 44.44 0.72 17.01
N GLN A 1022 44.88 0.45 15.79
CA GLN A 1022 46.25 0.04 15.47
C GLN A 1022 47.11 1.27 15.11
N PRO A 1023 48.45 1.16 15.07
CA PRO A 1023 49.33 2.24 14.63
C PRO A 1023 49.01 2.77 13.22
N GLU A 1024 48.48 1.92 12.35
CA GLU A 1024 48.09 2.24 10.98
C GLU A 1024 46.89 3.22 10.96
N ASP A 1025 45.86 2.98 11.78
CA ASP A 1025 44.69 3.87 11.90
C ASP A 1025 45.10 5.30 12.32
N PHE A 1026 46.07 5.39 13.23
CA PHE A 1026 46.65 6.68 13.65
C PHE A 1026 47.44 7.34 12.51
N THR A 1027 48.22 6.55 11.76
CA THR A 1027 49.05 7.03 10.65
C THR A 1027 48.19 7.67 9.56
N ASP A 1028 47.11 7.03 9.14
CA ASP A 1028 46.25 7.55 8.08
C ASP A 1028 45.53 8.85 8.52
N VAL A 1029 45.00 8.87 9.75
CA VAL A 1029 44.43 10.09 10.36
C VAL A 1029 45.46 11.21 10.45
N PHE A 1030 46.71 10.91 10.83
CA PHE A 1030 47.78 11.91 10.89
C PHE A 1030 48.15 12.44 9.51
N GLN A 1031 48.18 11.59 8.47
CA GLN A 1031 48.51 12.00 7.11
C GLN A 1031 47.39 12.86 6.48
N TYR A 1032 46.11 12.60 6.76
CA TYR A 1032 45.01 13.53 6.45
C TYR A 1032 45.16 14.85 7.25
N SER A 1033 45.45 14.75 8.54
CA SER A 1033 45.60 15.90 9.44
C SER A 1033 46.75 16.83 9.04
N LEU A 1034 47.84 16.27 8.50
CA LEU A 1034 48.95 17.02 7.93
C LEU A 1034 48.59 17.75 6.63
N LYS A 1035 47.63 17.25 5.85
CA LYS A 1035 47.13 17.97 4.66
C LYS A 1035 46.30 19.20 5.02
N CYS A 1036 45.58 19.19 6.16
CA CYS A 1036 44.74 20.32 6.61
C CYS A 1036 45.59 21.46 7.18
N GLU A 1037 45.69 22.60 6.49
CA GLU A 1037 46.62 23.71 6.82
C GLU A 1037 46.47 24.28 8.25
N SER A 1038 45.27 24.73 8.62
CA SER A 1038 45.01 25.41 9.90
C SER A 1038 45.09 24.50 11.13
N LEU A 1039 45.11 23.18 10.97
CA LEU A 1039 44.91 22.23 12.07
C LEU A 1039 46.01 22.35 13.14
N LYS A 1040 45.62 22.32 14.43
CA LYS A 1040 46.52 22.43 15.60
C LYS A 1040 46.29 21.37 16.67
N THR A 1041 45.13 20.71 16.68
CA THR A 1041 44.82 19.64 17.64
C THR A 1041 44.11 18.48 16.96
N ILE A 1042 44.52 17.26 17.29
CA ILE A 1042 43.84 16.01 16.97
C ILE A 1042 43.48 15.36 18.30
N THR A 1043 42.22 14.99 18.50
CA THR A 1043 41.74 14.33 19.71
C THR A 1043 41.12 12.98 19.35
N PHE A 1044 41.49 11.93 20.06
CA PHE A 1044 40.85 10.61 20.00
C PHE A 1044 40.12 10.36 21.33
N SER A 1045 38.86 9.94 21.32
CA SER A 1045 38.10 9.58 22.53
C SER A 1045 37.35 8.24 22.41
N ASN A 1046 37.03 7.69 23.59
CA ASN A 1046 36.26 6.45 23.78
C ASN A 1046 36.81 5.22 23.02
N CYS A 1047 38.10 5.26 22.68
CA CYS A 1047 38.86 4.21 22.02
C CYS A 1047 40.15 3.88 22.79
N LEU A 1048 40.74 2.71 22.54
CA LEU A 1048 42.08 2.37 22.98
C LEU A 1048 43.12 2.72 21.89
N ALA A 1049 44.07 3.59 22.25
CA ALA A 1049 45.26 3.88 21.45
C ALA A 1049 46.35 2.80 21.63
N PRO A 1050 47.31 2.64 20.70
CA PRO A 1050 48.46 1.78 20.93
C PRO A 1050 49.35 2.35 22.05
N VAL A 1051 50.09 1.46 22.75
CA VAL A 1051 50.99 1.80 23.87
C VAL A 1051 52.01 2.88 23.49
N THR A 1052 52.52 2.81 22.27
CA THR A 1052 53.40 3.78 21.63
C THR A 1052 53.03 3.94 20.16
N TYR A 1053 53.41 5.07 19.57
CA TYR A 1053 53.34 5.31 18.13
C TYR A 1053 54.74 5.35 17.53
N GLY A 1054 54.96 4.59 16.44
CA GLY A 1054 56.31 4.27 15.95
C GLY A 1054 56.84 5.09 14.78
N ASP A 1055 55.98 5.79 14.02
CA ASP A 1055 56.43 6.47 12.80
C ASP A 1055 57.18 7.77 13.12
N SER A 1056 58.51 7.69 13.04
CA SER A 1056 59.41 8.84 13.24
C SER A 1056 59.27 9.95 12.20
N THR A 1057 58.78 9.65 10.99
CA THR A 1057 58.61 10.65 9.92
C THR A 1057 57.34 11.47 10.16
N VAL A 1058 56.20 10.80 10.37
CA VAL A 1058 54.92 11.45 10.69
C VAL A 1058 55.01 12.21 12.01
N MET A 1059 55.73 11.69 13.02
CA MET A 1059 55.98 12.45 14.26
C MET A 1059 56.81 13.71 14.04
N ALA A 1060 57.82 13.69 13.15
CA ALA A 1060 58.60 14.87 12.81
C ALA A 1060 57.75 15.94 12.12
N ASP A 1061 56.91 15.54 11.16
CA ASP A 1061 56.02 16.45 10.42
C ASP A 1061 54.95 17.07 11.33
N LEU A 1062 54.31 16.27 12.20
CA LEU A 1062 53.36 16.76 13.20
C LEU A 1062 54.01 17.76 14.16
N LYS A 1063 55.28 17.53 14.53
CA LYS A 1063 56.07 18.40 15.41
C LYS A 1063 56.47 19.70 14.70
N GLN A 1064 56.85 19.64 13.42
CA GLN A 1064 57.12 20.81 12.58
C GLN A 1064 55.87 21.68 12.40
N ARG A 1065 54.69 21.06 12.20
CA ARG A 1065 53.39 21.74 12.08
C ARG A 1065 52.80 22.18 13.43
N ASN A 1066 53.45 21.85 14.55
CA ASN A 1066 53.03 22.12 15.93
C ASN A 1066 51.61 21.60 16.22
N ILE A 1067 51.29 20.40 15.74
CA ILE A 1067 50.02 19.72 15.97
C ILE A 1067 50.09 18.96 17.30
N LYS A 1068 49.05 19.10 18.12
CA LYS A 1068 48.91 18.43 19.42
C LYS A 1068 48.00 17.21 19.28
N VAL A 1069 48.52 16.01 19.53
CA VAL A 1069 47.71 14.79 19.60
C VAL A 1069 47.30 14.51 21.05
N GLN A 1070 46.00 14.35 21.29
CA GLN A 1070 45.40 14.03 22.58
C GLN A 1070 44.62 12.71 22.51
N TRP A 1071 44.59 11.96 23.61
CA TRP A 1071 43.84 10.71 23.72
C TRP A 1071 43.08 10.66 25.05
N TYR A 1072 41.80 10.29 24.99
CA TYR A 1072 40.87 10.20 26.11
C TYR A 1072 40.17 8.84 26.10
N PRO A 1073 40.77 7.78 26.67
CA PRO A 1073 40.09 6.49 26.79
C PRO A 1073 38.86 6.60 27.71
N SER A 1074 38.98 7.35 28.81
CA SER A 1074 38.04 7.30 29.93
C SER A 1074 37.62 8.73 30.36
N VAL A 1075 38.02 9.14 31.57
CA VAL A 1075 37.94 10.51 32.11
C VAL A 1075 39.33 11.16 32.11
N ILE A 1076 40.39 10.35 32.19
CA ILE A 1076 41.78 10.81 32.16
C ILE A 1076 42.17 11.06 30.70
N GLY A 1077 42.95 12.12 30.47
CA GLY A 1077 43.41 12.54 29.14
C GLY A 1077 44.93 12.57 29.06
N TYR A 1078 45.46 12.01 27.96
CA TYR A 1078 46.87 11.87 27.66
C TYR A 1078 47.26 12.68 26.42
N ARG A 1079 48.57 12.92 26.26
CA ARG A 1079 49.15 13.61 25.11
C ARG A 1079 50.33 12.80 24.55
N LEU A 1080 50.43 12.66 23.23
CA LEU A 1080 51.57 12.00 22.59
C LEU A 1080 52.81 12.90 22.62
N ASP A 1081 53.97 12.37 23.03
CA ASP A 1081 55.25 13.04 22.84
C ASP A 1081 55.86 12.66 21.48
N LEU A 1082 55.75 13.58 20.53
CA LEU A 1082 56.30 13.50 19.17
C LEU A 1082 57.84 13.48 19.12
N SER A 1083 58.52 13.32 20.25
CA SER A 1083 59.97 13.15 20.36
C SER A 1083 60.40 11.71 20.64
N ASN A 1084 59.50 10.86 21.14
CA ASN A 1084 59.81 9.47 21.48
C ASN A 1084 58.65 8.47 21.28
N GLY A 1085 57.45 8.92 20.88
CA GLY A 1085 56.32 8.05 20.57
C GLY A 1085 55.52 7.54 21.77
N PHE A 1086 55.84 7.98 23.00
CA PHE A 1086 55.11 7.57 24.21
C PHE A 1086 54.02 8.58 24.59
N TRP A 1087 52.96 8.07 25.23
CA TRP A 1087 51.95 8.89 25.89
C TRP A 1087 52.49 9.51 27.19
N LYS A 1088 52.09 10.76 27.43
CA LYS A 1088 52.32 11.49 28.69
C LYS A 1088 51.00 11.93 29.30
N ASP A 1089 51.03 12.25 30.58
CA ASP A 1089 49.91 12.91 31.27
C ASP A 1089 49.53 14.24 30.60
N LYS A 1090 48.35 14.75 30.92
CA LYS A 1090 47.79 15.96 30.29
C LYS A 1090 48.68 17.21 30.40
N ASN A 1091 49.54 17.26 31.43
CA ASN A 1091 50.49 18.33 31.68
C ASN A 1091 51.84 18.15 30.97
N GLY A 1092 52.14 16.95 30.46
CA GLY A 1092 53.42 16.60 29.81
C GLY A 1092 54.57 16.34 30.78
N THR A 1093 54.27 16.16 32.07
CA THR A 1093 55.19 16.00 33.19
C THR A 1093 55.62 14.55 33.46
N SER A 1094 54.76 13.55 33.20
CA SER A 1094 55.07 12.13 33.40
C SER A 1094 54.74 11.31 32.16
N GLN A 1095 55.57 10.30 31.87
CA GLN A 1095 55.33 9.33 30.81
C GLN A 1095 54.49 8.17 31.36
N LEU A 1096 53.49 7.75 30.59
CA LEU A 1096 52.61 6.63 30.93
C LEU A 1096 53.41 5.32 30.94
N THR A 1097 53.42 4.61 32.07
CA THR A 1097 54.07 3.30 32.18
C THR A 1097 53.18 2.18 31.64
N GLN A 1098 53.79 1.03 31.31
CA GLN A 1098 53.04 -0.17 30.87
C GLN A 1098 51.96 -0.60 31.88
N SER A 1099 52.26 -0.49 33.17
CA SER A 1099 51.34 -0.78 34.27
C SER A 1099 50.15 0.18 34.35
N GLU A 1100 50.38 1.47 34.11
CA GLU A 1100 49.31 2.48 34.09
C GLU A 1100 48.47 2.37 32.82
N TYR A 1101 49.10 2.11 31.66
CA TYR A 1101 48.38 1.79 30.42
C TYR A 1101 47.49 0.55 30.60
N LEU A 1102 47.98 -0.54 31.21
CA LEU A 1102 47.16 -1.72 31.49
C LEU A 1102 46.01 -1.42 32.48
N LYS A 1103 46.24 -0.52 33.45
CA LYS A 1103 45.17 -0.03 34.33
C LYS A 1103 44.16 0.82 33.58
N GLU A 1104 44.56 1.65 32.62
CA GLU A 1104 43.63 2.35 31.72
C GLU A 1104 42.94 1.40 30.75
N VAL A 1105 43.53 0.27 30.34
CA VAL A 1105 42.80 -0.75 29.55
C VAL A 1105 41.72 -1.43 30.38
N SER A 1106 41.98 -1.75 31.66
CA SER A 1106 40.91 -2.19 32.58
C SER A 1106 39.88 -1.09 32.73
N THR A 1107 40.30 0.11 33.15
CA THR A 1107 39.41 1.26 33.42
C THR A 1107 38.60 1.67 32.19
N PHE A 1108 39.17 1.53 30.98
CA PHE A 1108 38.48 1.70 29.71
C PHE A 1108 37.38 0.68 29.56
N ASN A 1109 37.68 -0.62 29.68
CA ASN A 1109 36.67 -1.68 29.64
C ASN A 1109 35.61 -1.41 30.72
N ASP A 1110 36.02 -1.17 31.96
CA ASP A 1110 35.15 -0.94 33.13
C ASP A 1110 34.27 0.32 33.00
N THR A 1111 34.74 1.38 32.31
CA THR A 1111 33.99 2.65 32.08
C THR A 1111 33.14 2.60 30.81
N TYR A 1112 33.65 1.96 29.75
CA TYR A 1112 32.87 1.56 28.58
C TYR A 1112 31.72 0.64 29.00
N ASN A 1113 31.92 -0.17 30.05
CA ASN A 1113 30.91 -0.97 30.70
C ASN A 1113 30.00 -0.14 31.65
N SER A 1114 30.51 0.86 32.40
CA SER A 1114 29.69 1.59 33.38
C SER A 1114 28.76 2.66 32.77
N ARG A 1115 29.23 3.43 31.77
CA ARG A 1115 28.45 4.53 31.14
C ARG A 1115 27.11 4.08 30.55
N GLN A 1116 26.99 2.77 30.29
CA GLN A 1116 25.83 2.03 29.81
C GLN A 1116 24.68 2.01 30.83
N ARG A 1117 25.05 1.96 32.12
CA ARG A 1117 24.12 1.92 33.25
C ARG A 1117 23.73 3.34 33.67
N ASP A 1118 24.66 4.27 33.55
CA ASP A 1118 24.50 5.67 33.96
C ASP A 1118 23.59 6.50 33.04
N PHE A 1119 23.33 6.06 31.79
CA PHE A 1119 22.36 6.74 30.91
C PHE A 1119 20.96 6.84 31.54
N VAL A 1120 20.53 5.79 32.26
CA VAL A 1120 19.27 5.79 33.01
C VAL A 1120 19.30 6.84 34.14
N VAL A 1121 20.45 7.07 34.76
CA VAL A 1121 20.61 8.07 35.84
C VAL A 1121 20.61 9.49 35.26
N GLU A 1122 21.31 9.73 34.15
CA GLU A 1122 21.38 11.06 33.53
C GLU A 1122 20.04 11.45 32.86
N VAL A 1123 19.30 10.49 32.29
CA VAL A 1123 17.91 10.72 31.83
C VAL A 1123 17.00 11.08 33.01
N ASN A 1124 17.09 10.37 34.14
CA ASN A 1124 16.34 10.75 35.35
C ASN A 1124 16.77 12.12 35.89
N ARG A 1125 18.05 12.49 35.82
CA ARG A 1125 18.56 13.80 36.23
C ARG A 1125 18.09 14.93 35.28
N LYS A 1126 18.04 14.69 33.96
CA LYS A 1126 17.39 15.61 33.00
C LYS A 1126 15.88 15.71 33.29
N LEU A 1127 15.19 14.62 33.58
CA LEU A 1127 13.77 14.62 33.95
C LEU A 1127 13.50 15.39 35.26
N GLU A 1128 14.34 15.27 36.29
CA GLU A 1128 14.22 16.08 37.52
C GLU A 1128 14.45 17.57 37.27
N ASN A 1129 15.44 17.93 36.44
CA ASN A 1129 15.67 19.33 36.04
C ASN A 1129 14.49 19.88 35.23
N VAL A 1130 13.96 19.12 34.27
CA VAL A 1130 12.75 19.48 33.51
C VAL A 1130 11.53 19.57 34.44
N TRP A 1131 11.42 18.77 35.49
CA TRP A 1131 10.39 18.91 36.54
C TRP A 1131 10.57 20.15 37.41
N LEU A 1132 11.81 20.56 37.67
CA LEU A 1132 12.16 21.80 38.36
C LEU A 1132 11.80 23.02 37.51
N ASP A 1133 12.13 23.00 36.22
CA ASP A 1133 11.80 24.07 35.28
C ASP A 1133 10.30 24.10 34.97
N LEU A 1134 9.59 22.97 34.87
CA LEU A 1134 8.13 22.93 34.86
C LEU A 1134 7.54 23.52 36.15
N ARG A 1135 8.13 23.25 37.33
CA ARG A 1135 7.70 23.88 38.59
C ARG A 1135 7.99 25.38 38.63
N LEU A 1136 9.06 25.87 38.00
CA LEU A 1136 9.33 27.31 37.84
C LEU A 1136 8.37 27.94 36.83
N PHE A 1137 8.14 27.31 35.67
CA PHE A 1137 7.23 27.73 34.63
C PHE A 1137 5.77 27.76 35.12
N LEU A 1138 5.33 26.76 35.89
CA LEU A 1138 4.02 26.77 36.55
C LEU A 1138 3.93 27.86 37.62
N LYS A 1139 5.01 28.20 38.33
CA LYS A 1139 5.05 29.36 39.25
C LYS A 1139 5.02 30.71 38.52
N THR A 1140 5.70 30.85 37.38
CA THR A 1140 5.72 32.10 36.60
C THR A 1140 4.43 32.28 35.82
N THR A 1141 3.88 31.25 35.16
CA THR A 1141 2.57 31.30 34.48
C THR A 1141 1.44 31.53 35.46
N LYS A 1142 1.44 30.95 36.67
CA LYS A 1142 0.44 31.27 37.70
C LYS A 1142 0.50 32.75 38.12
N LYS A 1143 1.70 33.33 38.29
CA LYS A 1143 1.89 34.79 38.46
C LYS A 1143 1.49 35.61 37.21
N ARG A 1144 1.70 35.09 36.00
CA ARG A 1144 1.32 35.75 34.73
C ARG A 1144 -0.20 35.78 34.57
N ASN A 1145 -0.90 34.70 34.93
CA ASN A 1145 -2.36 34.62 34.97
C ASN A 1145 -3.00 35.45 36.09
N GLU A 1146 -2.37 35.57 37.26
CA GLU A 1146 -2.79 36.53 38.30
C GLU A 1146 -2.65 37.99 37.82
N ARG A 1147 -1.57 38.33 37.10
CA ARG A 1147 -1.40 39.65 36.46
C ARG A 1147 -2.37 39.86 35.30
N GLY A 1148 -2.66 38.83 34.50
CA GLY A 1148 -3.64 38.83 33.42
C GLY A 1148 -5.06 39.08 33.94
N ARG A 1149 -5.51 38.27 34.92
CA ARG A 1149 -6.78 38.50 35.62
C ARG A 1149 -6.85 39.88 36.27
N LYS A 1150 -5.79 40.39 36.90
CA LYS A 1150 -5.78 41.77 37.40
C LYS A 1150 -5.90 42.83 36.30
N LYS A 1151 -5.23 42.68 35.15
CA LYS A 1151 -5.40 43.58 34.00
C LYS A 1151 -6.82 43.55 33.45
N GLN A 1152 -7.43 42.37 33.32
CA GLN A 1152 -8.78 42.24 32.77
C GLN A 1152 -9.88 42.67 33.77
N PHE A 1153 -9.66 42.47 35.07
CA PHE A 1153 -10.56 42.98 36.13
C PHE A 1153 -10.51 44.52 36.20
N LEU A 1154 -9.34 45.14 36.04
CA LEU A 1154 -9.19 46.60 35.97
C LEU A 1154 -9.77 47.21 34.68
N ARG A 1155 -9.78 46.47 33.56
CA ARG A 1155 -10.36 46.92 32.28
C ARG A 1155 -11.89 46.83 32.22
N ASN A 1156 -12.52 46.27 33.25
CA ASN A 1156 -13.97 46.20 33.41
C ASN A 1156 -14.48 47.13 34.55
N TYR A 1157 -13.64 48.05 35.03
CA TYR A 1157 -13.94 48.91 36.20
C TYR A 1157 -13.42 50.36 36.05
N PHE A 1158 -13.01 50.76 34.84
CA PHE A 1158 -12.62 52.11 34.42
C PHE A 1158 -13.07 52.33 32.98
#